data_AF-A0A410NYC1-F1
#
_entry.id   AF-A0A410NYC1-F1
#
_cell.length_a   1.000
_cell.length_b   1.000
_cell.length_c   1.000
_cell.angle_alpha   90.00
_cell.angle_beta   90.00
_cell.angle_gamma   90.00
#
_symmetry.space_group_name_H-M   'P 1'
#
loop_
_entity.id
_entity.type
_entity.pdbx_description
1 polymer ?
#
loop_
_entity_poly.entity_id
_entity_poly.type
_entity_poly.pdbx_seq_one_letter_code
_entity_poly.pdbx_strand_id
1 'polypeptide(L)'
;MVKIAERWFVMAGVALLGAIAVAGVVVAIYAAWVLHDMPDASELADYRPATATRVYAEDGTLIGEFSDQRRIYVTYDQVPQTVVHAFLAAEDQNFFSHGGIDVSGIGRAMFKNVFNVLSGRRLEGGSTITQQVAKNVLLTSETSLNRKLKEAVLSSRLEATLSKEQILELYLNEIYLGYRSYGVASAAYNYFGKSLDQLMPDEAAFLAALPKGPTNYHPKRYPEAALGRRNWVLGEMADNKWLSDEQLQTALARPLNTRSAPRRAEYADADFFVEEARRRAIALFGQEEVNRGGYYLRTTLDPQLQSAARDALMRGLEDYDRRHGWRGAWGTTDFAEGWQAEAQKRTTPPERRSWQAAAVENVSGSTIRVRTAKDDQTGTLRAADVTWSNAGRRPLKRGDLIFVERQAGQFALKQVPAVNGALVAIEPQSGRVLAMVGGYSYALSSFNRATQARRQPGSAYKPFVYAAALEGDFTPASIVLDAPISFPGGPGGRAWTPQNYSRQFYGPQSLRRGLELSRNVMTVRLAQAVGMKNVVDLSKKMGVVDDMSPNLAMSLGAGETTPYRITAAYAAFVNGGRRVDPYLIELAQDRNGQTIHRADRRQCRDCSRGFSGQESPRLQDRGTQVIDPITAYQMSSMLEGVIQRGTGARARSLGRWVGGKTGTTNEYRSAWFVGFSADIVVGVFVGFDDNRSLGGGEAGASTAVPIFIDFMEDALKERPARPFVKPKNAIFRTVNGIEEAFRPGTERQLREEAPRPAAPEGPQNYYDVIRREQEAKSQAPAPVAPPPVAPPPPKKQPAEDLSDLY
;
A
#
# COMPACT_ATOMS: atom_id res chain seq x y z
N MET A 1 -52.39 29.11 -79.42
CA MET A 1 -51.21 29.27 -78.53
C MET A 1 -51.52 29.09 -77.03
N VAL A 2 -52.76 29.25 -76.56
CA VAL A 2 -53.11 29.15 -75.12
C VAL A 2 -52.93 27.74 -74.50
N LYS A 3 -53.23 26.66 -75.25
CA LYS A 3 -53.13 25.27 -74.74
C LYS A 3 -51.70 24.74 -74.51
N ILE A 4 -50.67 25.44 -75.01
CA ILE A 4 -49.27 25.04 -74.83
C ILE A 4 -48.74 25.58 -73.49
N ALA A 5 -49.10 26.82 -73.11
CA ALA A 5 -48.68 27.43 -71.87
C ALA A 5 -49.23 26.72 -70.61
N GLU A 6 -50.50 26.29 -70.62
CA GLU A 6 -51.07 25.49 -69.52
C GLU A 6 -50.37 24.14 -69.35
N ARG A 7 -50.00 23.48 -70.45
CA ARG A 7 -49.25 22.21 -70.40
C ARG A 7 -47.87 22.39 -69.78
N TRP A 8 -47.16 23.47 -70.10
CA TRP A 8 -45.88 23.78 -69.47
C TRP A 8 -46.00 24.12 -67.99
N PHE A 9 -47.07 24.79 -67.57
CA PHE A 9 -47.31 25.11 -66.17
C PHE A 9 -47.62 23.86 -65.33
N VAL A 10 -48.45 22.95 -65.86
CA VAL A 10 -48.72 21.65 -65.23
C VAL A 10 -47.48 20.77 -65.19
N MET A 11 -46.69 20.72 -66.27
CA MET A 11 -45.42 19.96 -66.28
C MET A 11 -44.39 20.53 -65.30
N ALA A 12 -44.29 21.86 -65.16
CA ALA A 12 -43.43 22.50 -64.16
C ALA A 12 -43.90 22.20 -62.72
N GLY A 13 -45.21 22.21 -62.48
CA GLY A 13 -45.79 21.84 -61.19
C GLY A 13 -45.55 20.37 -60.82
N VAL A 14 -45.72 19.45 -61.77
CA VAL A 14 -45.44 18.02 -61.58
C VAL A 14 -43.94 17.77 -61.39
N ALA A 15 -43.07 18.46 -62.13
CA ALA A 15 -41.63 18.35 -61.95
C ALA A 15 -41.18 18.89 -60.58
N LEU A 16 -41.77 19.98 -60.10
CA LEU A 16 -41.49 20.53 -58.77
C LEU A 16 -41.95 19.58 -57.66
N LEU A 17 -43.18 19.06 -57.74
CA LEU A 17 -43.70 18.08 -56.79
C LEU A 17 -42.90 16.77 -56.82
N GLY A 18 -42.48 16.32 -58.01
CA GLY A 18 -41.60 15.18 -58.18
C GLY A 18 -40.22 15.41 -57.55
N ALA A 19 -39.64 16.60 -57.72
CA ALA A 19 -38.37 16.97 -57.10
C ALA A 19 -38.49 17.03 -55.56
N ILE A 20 -39.60 17.54 -55.02
CA ILE A 20 -39.87 17.56 -53.58
C ILE A 20 -40.03 16.14 -53.04
N ALA A 21 -40.75 15.26 -53.75
CA ALA A 21 -40.94 13.87 -53.35
C ALA A 21 -39.61 13.10 -53.35
N VAL A 22 -38.78 13.28 -54.39
CA VAL A 22 -37.44 12.67 -54.48
C VAL A 22 -36.54 13.21 -53.37
N ALA A 23 -36.54 14.52 -53.12
CA ALA A 23 -35.80 15.11 -52.01
C ALA A 23 -36.27 14.54 -50.66
N GLY A 24 -37.58 14.37 -50.46
CA GLY A 24 -38.15 13.74 -49.26
C GLY A 24 -37.69 12.29 -49.08
N VAL A 25 -37.69 11.49 -50.15
CA VAL A 25 -37.20 10.09 -50.12
C VAL A 25 -35.70 10.04 -49.84
N VAL A 26 -34.90 10.91 -50.45
CA VAL A 26 -33.45 11.00 -50.20
C VAL A 26 -33.18 11.37 -48.74
N VAL A 27 -33.90 12.33 -48.18
CA VAL A 27 -33.80 12.71 -46.76
C VAL A 27 -34.23 11.56 -45.85
N ALA A 28 -35.29 10.83 -46.19
CA ALA A 28 -35.76 9.68 -45.41
C ALA A 28 -34.76 8.53 -45.41
N ILE A 29 -34.18 8.19 -46.58
CA ILE A 29 -33.13 7.18 -46.71
C ILE A 29 -31.88 7.59 -45.93
N TYR A 30 -31.48 8.87 -46.03
CA TYR A 30 -30.36 9.41 -45.28
C TYR A 30 -30.59 9.34 -43.78
N ALA A 31 -31.78 9.72 -43.29
CA ALA A 31 -32.15 9.61 -41.90
C ALA A 31 -32.14 8.15 -41.43
N ALA A 32 -32.74 7.22 -42.19
CA ALA A 32 -32.74 5.80 -41.86
C ALA A 32 -31.32 5.23 -41.79
N TRP A 33 -30.43 5.62 -42.71
CA TRP A 33 -29.02 5.22 -42.71
C TRP A 33 -28.28 5.76 -41.48
N VAL A 34 -28.49 7.03 -41.10
CA VAL A 34 -27.89 7.61 -39.89
C VAL A 34 -28.40 6.94 -38.61
N LEU A 35 -29.68 6.53 -38.58
CA LEU A 35 -30.37 6.03 -37.39
C LEU A 35 -30.28 4.50 -37.20
N HIS A 36 -29.70 3.75 -38.15
CA HIS A 36 -29.62 2.27 -38.10
C HIS A 36 -28.78 1.76 -36.92
N ASP A 37 -27.65 2.42 -36.61
CA ASP A 37 -26.74 2.04 -35.51
C ASP A 37 -26.94 2.96 -34.29
N MET A 38 -28.15 3.00 -33.73
CA MET A 38 -28.44 3.76 -32.51
C MET A 38 -28.49 2.86 -31.28
N PRO A 39 -27.91 3.29 -30.15
CA PRO A 39 -28.08 2.62 -28.85
C PRO A 39 -29.57 2.57 -28.46
N ASP A 40 -29.96 1.52 -27.75
CA ASP A 40 -31.30 1.46 -27.17
C ASP A 40 -31.37 2.36 -25.92
N ALA A 41 -32.42 3.18 -25.84
CA ALA A 41 -32.65 4.05 -24.68
C ALA A 41 -33.13 3.25 -23.45
N SER A 42 -33.65 2.02 -23.66
CA SER A 42 -34.06 1.13 -22.57
C SER A 42 -32.89 0.71 -21.68
N GLU A 43 -31.67 0.65 -22.21
CA GLU A 43 -30.43 0.36 -21.44
C GLU A 43 -30.13 1.45 -20.39
N LEU A 44 -30.74 2.65 -20.51
CA LEU A 44 -30.60 3.72 -19.53
C LEU A 44 -31.58 3.64 -18.35
N ALA A 45 -32.63 2.82 -18.44
CA ALA A 45 -33.56 2.62 -17.32
C ALA A 45 -32.85 2.04 -16.08
N ASP A 46 -31.84 1.20 -16.31
CA ASP A 46 -31.00 0.59 -15.28
C ASP A 46 -29.62 1.25 -15.14
N TYR A 47 -29.33 2.31 -15.91
CA TYR A 47 -28.03 2.96 -15.89
C TYR A 47 -27.77 3.63 -14.55
N ARG A 48 -26.72 3.16 -13.87
CA ARG A 48 -26.23 3.75 -12.62
C ARG A 48 -24.86 4.37 -12.86
N PRO A 49 -24.65 5.65 -12.50
CA PRO A 49 -23.36 6.32 -12.64
C PRO A 49 -22.22 5.55 -11.99
N ALA A 50 -21.06 5.57 -12.64
CA ALA A 50 -19.82 5.07 -12.07
C ALA A 50 -19.56 5.80 -10.74
N THR A 51 -19.40 5.05 -9.65
CA THR A 51 -19.13 5.63 -8.33
C THR A 51 -17.76 5.20 -7.88
N ALA A 52 -17.03 6.13 -7.24
CA ALA A 52 -15.72 5.82 -6.70
C ALA A 52 -15.81 4.77 -5.59
N THR A 53 -14.99 3.73 -5.67
CA THR A 53 -14.81 2.78 -4.58
C THR A 53 -14.04 3.46 -3.45
N ARG A 54 -14.55 3.37 -2.23
CA ARG A 54 -13.95 3.96 -1.03
C ARG A 54 -13.23 2.89 -0.22
N VAL A 55 -12.02 3.22 0.23
CA VAL A 55 -11.10 2.30 0.89
C VAL A 55 -10.85 2.79 2.30
N TYR A 56 -11.16 1.95 3.27
CA TYR A 56 -11.11 2.25 4.69
C TYR A 56 -10.07 1.38 5.40
N ALA A 57 -9.40 1.94 6.39
CA ALA A 57 -8.62 1.21 7.38
C ALA A 57 -9.53 0.35 8.28
N GLU A 58 -8.93 -0.44 9.16
CA GLU A 58 -9.67 -1.28 10.11
C GLU A 58 -10.59 -0.46 11.02
N ASP A 59 -10.13 0.70 11.48
CA ASP A 59 -10.85 1.61 12.39
C ASP A 59 -11.92 2.48 11.69
N GLY A 60 -12.11 2.33 10.38
CA GLY A 60 -13.04 3.13 9.58
C GLY A 60 -12.45 4.44 9.03
N THR A 61 -11.16 4.71 9.21
CA THR A 61 -10.49 5.85 8.57
C THR A 61 -10.47 5.70 7.05
N LEU A 62 -10.91 6.71 6.29
CA LEU A 62 -10.78 6.71 4.83
C LEU A 62 -9.30 6.87 4.44
N ILE A 63 -8.73 5.85 3.80
CA ILE A 63 -7.31 5.81 3.41
C ILE A 63 -7.09 5.89 1.90
N GLY A 64 -8.14 5.70 1.10
CA GLY A 64 -8.03 5.76 -0.35
C GLY A 64 -9.37 5.78 -1.06
N GLU A 65 -9.33 6.18 -2.33
CA GLU A 65 -10.45 6.10 -3.25
C GLU A 65 -9.94 5.58 -4.60
N PHE A 66 -10.65 4.62 -5.17
CA PHE A 66 -10.37 4.08 -6.49
C PHE A 66 -11.44 4.55 -7.46
N SER A 67 -11.03 5.33 -8.45
CA SER A 67 -11.93 5.74 -9.53
C SER A 67 -11.17 6.19 -10.76
N ASP A 68 -11.78 5.99 -11.93
CA ASP A 68 -11.40 6.68 -13.16
C ASP A 68 -11.74 8.19 -13.07
N GLN A 69 -12.85 8.53 -12.40
CA GLN A 69 -13.46 9.86 -12.35
C GLN A 69 -14.12 10.13 -10.98
N ARG A 70 -13.91 11.30 -10.36
CA ARG A 70 -14.53 11.58 -9.05
C ARG A 70 -16.00 11.95 -9.22
N ARG A 71 -16.88 11.07 -8.73
CA ARG A 71 -18.34 11.19 -8.74
C ARG A 71 -18.88 10.92 -7.34
N ILE A 72 -19.83 11.74 -6.91
CA ILE A 72 -20.65 11.55 -5.72
C ILE A 72 -22.06 11.48 -6.28
N TYR A 73 -22.63 10.29 -6.26
CA TYR A 73 -23.99 10.08 -6.72
C TYR A 73 -24.98 10.62 -5.68
N VAL A 74 -25.96 11.39 -6.15
CA VAL A 74 -27.10 11.90 -5.38
C VAL A 74 -28.38 11.66 -6.15
N THR A 75 -29.44 11.25 -5.46
CA THR A 75 -30.75 11.11 -6.08
C THR A 75 -31.43 12.48 -6.22
N TYR A 76 -32.40 12.63 -7.13
CA TYR A 76 -33.06 13.94 -7.38
C TYR A 76 -33.65 14.57 -6.12
N ASP A 77 -34.27 13.78 -5.24
CA ASP A 77 -34.85 14.21 -3.97
C ASP A 77 -33.83 14.76 -2.97
N GLN A 78 -32.55 14.40 -3.11
CA GLN A 78 -31.45 14.90 -2.30
C GLN A 78 -30.85 16.21 -2.86
N VAL A 79 -31.23 16.63 -4.07
CA VAL A 79 -30.75 17.87 -4.68
C VAL A 79 -31.65 19.04 -4.26
N PRO A 80 -31.13 20.07 -3.58
CA PRO A 80 -31.93 21.23 -3.19
C PRO A 80 -32.47 22.00 -4.38
N GLN A 81 -33.69 22.54 -4.24
CA GLN A 81 -34.35 23.32 -5.30
C GLN A 81 -33.52 24.50 -5.80
N THR A 82 -32.74 25.15 -4.93
CA THR A 82 -31.81 26.22 -5.32
C THR A 82 -30.80 25.76 -6.38
N VAL A 83 -30.29 24.52 -6.25
CA VAL A 83 -29.34 23.93 -7.21
C VAL A 83 -30.07 23.59 -8.51
N VAL A 84 -31.24 22.97 -8.42
CA VAL A 84 -32.09 22.66 -9.59
C VAL A 84 -32.37 23.93 -10.39
N HIS A 85 -32.91 24.97 -9.74
CA HIS A 85 -33.23 26.25 -10.37
C HIS A 85 -32.01 26.93 -11.00
N ALA A 86 -30.83 26.86 -10.38
CA ALA A 86 -29.62 27.44 -10.95
C ALA A 86 -29.22 26.77 -12.28
N PHE A 87 -29.27 25.43 -12.35
CA PHE A 87 -28.95 24.70 -13.58
C PHE A 87 -30.02 24.88 -14.66
N LEU A 88 -31.30 24.89 -14.30
CA LEU A 88 -32.39 25.19 -15.26
C LEU A 88 -32.27 26.62 -15.81
N ALA A 89 -31.98 27.60 -14.96
CA ALA A 89 -31.80 29.00 -15.37
C ALA A 89 -30.65 29.15 -16.37
N ALA A 90 -29.57 28.39 -16.17
CA ALA A 90 -28.36 28.48 -16.97
C ALA A 90 -28.43 27.72 -18.30
N GLU A 91 -29.11 26.56 -18.33
CA GLU A 91 -29.04 25.59 -19.43
C GLU A 91 -30.39 25.39 -20.13
N ASP A 92 -31.51 25.26 -19.40
CA ASP A 92 -32.81 24.86 -19.96
C ASP A 92 -34.01 25.28 -19.07
N GLN A 93 -34.51 26.50 -19.28
CA GLN A 93 -35.58 27.09 -18.44
C GLN A 93 -36.92 26.37 -18.59
N ASN A 94 -37.17 25.77 -19.76
CA ASN A 94 -38.43 25.12 -20.10
C ASN A 94 -38.37 23.60 -19.92
N PHE A 95 -37.33 23.08 -19.25
CA PHE A 95 -37.01 21.65 -19.18
C PHE A 95 -38.22 20.75 -18.86
N PHE A 96 -39.03 21.11 -17.86
CA PHE A 96 -40.19 20.32 -17.44
C PHE A 96 -41.39 20.39 -18.40
N SER A 97 -41.38 21.27 -19.39
CA SER A 97 -42.52 21.53 -20.28
C SER A 97 -42.37 20.96 -21.69
N HIS A 98 -41.15 20.69 -22.17
CA HIS A 98 -40.90 20.18 -23.52
C HIS A 98 -40.63 18.67 -23.54
N GLY A 99 -40.86 17.97 -24.66
CA GLY A 99 -40.61 16.53 -24.80
C GLY A 99 -39.20 16.18 -25.30
N GLY A 100 -38.15 16.62 -24.62
CA GLY A 100 -36.74 16.39 -24.99
C GLY A 100 -36.10 17.41 -25.93
N ILE A 101 -36.88 18.13 -26.74
CA ILE A 101 -36.39 19.24 -27.58
C ILE A 101 -37.29 20.46 -27.36
N ASP A 102 -36.71 21.61 -27.04
CA ASP A 102 -37.46 22.86 -26.92
C ASP A 102 -37.66 23.52 -28.29
N VAL A 103 -38.69 23.09 -29.02
CA VAL A 103 -39.04 23.66 -30.34
C VAL A 103 -39.38 25.15 -30.24
N SER A 104 -40.00 25.58 -29.14
CA SER A 104 -40.37 26.98 -28.90
C SER A 104 -39.14 27.85 -28.60
N GLY A 105 -38.19 27.32 -27.85
CA GLY A 105 -36.91 27.93 -27.52
C GLY A 105 -35.97 28.01 -28.72
N ILE A 106 -35.90 26.98 -29.56
CA ILE A 106 -35.13 27.00 -30.81
C ILE A 106 -35.65 28.07 -31.77
N GLY A 107 -36.97 28.19 -31.94
CA GLY A 107 -37.59 29.22 -32.77
C GLY A 107 -37.29 30.63 -32.27
N ARG A 108 -37.40 30.85 -30.95
CA ARG A 108 -37.08 32.13 -30.29
C ARG A 108 -35.60 32.48 -30.38
N ALA A 109 -34.72 31.50 -30.17
CA ALA A 109 -33.27 31.65 -30.27
C ALA A 109 -32.82 31.94 -31.70
N MET A 110 -33.42 31.30 -32.71
CA MET A 110 -33.16 31.63 -34.13
C MET A 110 -33.54 33.08 -34.44
N PHE A 111 -34.70 33.54 -33.99
CA PHE A 111 -35.16 34.92 -34.22
C PHE A 111 -34.27 35.95 -33.50
N LYS A 112 -33.91 35.68 -32.22
CA LYS A 112 -32.93 36.47 -31.47
C LYS A 112 -31.55 36.47 -32.13
N ASN A 113 -31.11 35.33 -32.65
CA ASN A 113 -29.79 35.18 -33.27
C ASN A 113 -29.68 35.96 -34.59
N VAL A 114 -30.75 36.06 -35.39
CA VAL A 114 -30.80 36.97 -36.54
C VAL A 114 -30.57 38.43 -36.12
N PHE A 115 -31.22 38.86 -35.03
CA PHE A 115 -31.01 40.19 -34.45
C PHE A 115 -29.62 40.37 -33.81
N ASN A 116 -29.05 39.33 -33.20
CA ASN A 116 -27.73 39.36 -32.58
C ASN A 116 -26.60 39.45 -33.63
N VAL A 117 -26.74 38.78 -34.77
CA VAL A 117 -25.83 38.90 -35.92
C VAL A 117 -25.85 40.32 -36.49
N LEU A 118 -27.03 40.95 -36.56
CA LEU A 118 -27.19 42.34 -36.98
C LEU A 118 -26.61 43.37 -35.98
N SER A 119 -26.50 43.01 -34.70
CA SER A 119 -26.00 43.89 -33.62
C SER A 119 -24.61 43.52 -33.10
N GLY A 120 -23.90 42.59 -33.76
CA GLY A 120 -22.55 42.16 -33.35
C GLY A 120 -22.51 41.39 -32.02
N ARG A 121 -23.64 40.90 -31.51
CA ARG A 121 -23.75 40.13 -30.27
C ARG A 121 -23.61 38.63 -30.51
N ARG A 122 -23.15 37.91 -29.48
CA ARG A 122 -22.82 36.48 -29.56
C ARG A 122 -24.09 35.61 -29.63
N LEU A 123 -24.06 34.58 -30.47
CA LEU A 123 -25.16 33.64 -30.70
C LEU A 123 -25.48 32.80 -29.43
N GLU A 124 -26.77 32.64 -29.11
CA GLU A 124 -27.26 31.71 -28.08
C GLU A 124 -27.20 30.27 -28.61
N GLY A 125 -26.72 29.33 -27.78
CA GLY A 125 -26.73 27.89 -28.08
C GLY A 125 -27.97 27.25 -27.45
N GLY A 126 -28.72 26.45 -28.23
CA GLY A 126 -30.04 25.93 -27.84
C GLY A 126 -30.13 24.41 -27.76
N SER A 127 -29.24 23.77 -26.99
CA SER A 127 -29.33 22.33 -26.71
C SER A 127 -29.94 22.08 -25.34
N THR A 128 -30.99 21.27 -25.26
CA THR A 128 -31.71 20.96 -24.01
C THR A 128 -30.88 20.09 -23.08
N ILE A 129 -31.26 20.02 -21.80
CA ILE A 129 -30.60 19.12 -20.83
C ILE A 129 -30.67 17.65 -21.30
N THR A 130 -31.82 17.22 -21.81
CA THR A 130 -32.01 15.87 -22.35
C THR A 130 -31.07 15.56 -23.52
N GLN A 131 -30.85 16.54 -24.41
CA GLN A 131 -29.86 16.43 -25.49
C GLN A 131 -28.43 16.31 -24.97
N GLN A 132 -28.10 17.03 -23.90
CA GLN A 132 -26.79 16.93 -23.27
C GLN A 132 -26.58 15.57 -22.59
N VAL A 133 -27.62 14.99 -21.96
CA VAL A 133 -27.56 13.62 -21.41
C VAL A 133 -27.35 12.60 -22.52
N ALA A 134 -28.15 12.65 -23.59
CA ALA A 134 -27.99 11.76 -24.75
C ALA A 134 -26.57 11.85 -25.33
N LYS A 135 -26.04 13.07 -25.44
CA LYS A 135 -24.68 13.32 -25.93
C LYS A 135 -23.61 12.75 -25.01
N ASN A 136 -23.70 12.98 -23.70
CA ASN A 136 -22.63 12.67 -22.76
C ASN A 136 -22.64 11.20 -22.30
N VAL A 137 -23.79 10.53 -22.35
CA VAL A 137 -23.96 9.17 -21.84
C VAL A 137 -23.98 8.12 -22.94
N LEU A 138 -24.58 8.40 -24.11
CA LEU A 138 -24.83 7.38 -25.15
C LEU A 138 -24.06 7.58 -26.47
N LEU A 139 -23.48 8.76 -26.72
CA LEU A 139 -22.88 9.08 -28.01
C LEU A 139 -21.38 9.34 -27.90
N THR A 140 -20.63 8.95 -28.93
CA THR A 140 -19.19 9.23 -29.04
C THR A 140 -18.92 10.69 -29.40
N SER A 141 -17.69 11.16 -29.17
CA SER A 141 -17.34 12.60 -29.13
C SER A 141 -17.23 13.31 -30.50
N GLU A 142 -17.54 12.66 -31.63
CA GLU A 142 -17.37 13.25 -32.97
C GLU A 142 -18.38 14.38 -33.27
N THR A 143 -17.88 15.55 -33.67
CA THR A 143 -18.73 16.71 -34.01
C THR A 143 -19.23 16.63 -35.46
N SER A 144 -20.41 16.05 -35.68
CA SER A 144 -21.07 16.03 -36.99
C SER A 144 -22.54 16.47 -36.92
N LEU A 145 -23.09 16.96 -38.04
CA LEU A 145 -24.54 17.20 -38.20
C LEU A 145 -25.35 15.91 -37.93
N ASN A 146 -24.79 14.76 -38.29
CA ASN A 146 -25.38 13.44 -38.05
C ASN A 146 -25.52 13.15 -36.55
N ARG A 147 -24.52 13.55 -35.74
CA ARG A 147 -24.60 13.40 -34.28
C ARG A 147 -25.75 14.23 -33.69
N LYS A 148 -25.95 15.47 -34.14
CA LYS A 148 -27.06 16.31 -33.64
C LYS A 148 -28.44 15.70 -33.95
N LEU A 149 -28.60 15.05 -35.11
CA LEU A 149 -29.82 14.31 -35.42
C LEU A 149 -30.01 13.10 -34.48
N LYS A 150 -28.92 12.35 -34.20
CA LYS A 150 -28.94 11.26 -33.21
C LYS A 150 -29.30 11.75 -31.81
N GLU A 151 -28.68 12.84 -31.34
CA GLU A 151 -28.97 13.48 -30.04
C GLU A 151 -30.47 13.82 -29.91
N ALA A 152 -31.06 14.42 -30.95
CA ALA A 152 -32.48 14.77 -30.98
C ALA A 152 -33.41 13.56 -30.85
N VAL A 153 -33.15 12.48 -31.61
CA VAL A 153 -33.97 11.26 -31.57
C VAL A 153 -33.79 10.50 -30.25
N LEU A 154 -32.56 10.36 -29.77
CA LEU A 154 -32.27 9.74 -28.46
C LEU A 154 -32.93 10.53 -27.32
N SER A 155 -32.94 11.85 -27.39
CA SER A 155 -33.59 12.69 -26.37
C SER A 155 -35.08 12.42 -26.27
N SER A 156 -35.76 12.28 -27.40
CA SER A 156 -37.18 11.93 -27.42
C SER A 156 -37.44 10.52 -26.88
N ARG A 157 -36.57 9.55 -27.17
CA ARG A 157 -36.67 8.18 -26.62
C ARG A 157 -36.40 8.14 -25.11
N LEU A 158 -35.43 8.93 -24.65
CA LEU A 158 -35.11 9.10 -23.24
C LEU A 158 -36.31 9.60 -22.45
N GLU A 159 -36.99 10.63 -22.96
CA GLU A 159 -38.20 11.22 -22.34
C GLU A 159 -39.42 10.30 -22.37
N ALA A 160 -39.44 9.32 -23.28
CA ALA A 160 -40.46 8.29 -23.30
C ALA A 160 -40.19 7.17 -22.28
N THR A 161 -38.96 7.04 -21.79
CA THR A 161 -38.51 5.93 -20.94
C THR A 161 -38.26 6.35 -19.50
N LEU A 162 -37.74 7.56 -19.28
CA LEU A 162 -37.36 8.13 -18.00
C LEU A 162 -38.23 9.35 -17.66
N SER A 163 -38.50 9.56 -16.37
CA SER A 163 -39.13 10.79 -15.89
C SER A 163 -38.18 12.00 -16.03
N LYS A 164 -38.75 13.21 -15.99
CA LYS A 164 -37.98 14.46 -16.02
C LYS A 164 -36.97 14.54 -14.89
N GLU A 165 -37.38 14.12 -13.71
CA GLU A 165 -36.56 14.05 -12.50
C GLU A 165 -35.39 13.08 -12.70
N GLN A 166 -35.63 11.91 -13.30
CA GLN A 166 -34.57 10.93 -13.60
C GLN A 166 -33.57 11.45 -14.65
N ILE A 167 -34.05 12.14 -15.69
CA ILE A 167 -33.18 12.75 -16.70
C ILE A 167 -32.31 13.85 -16.07
N LEU A 168 -32.91 14.69 -15.22
CA LEU A 168 -32.18 15.74 -14.52
C LEU A 168 -31.21 15.16 -13.49
N GLU A 169 -31.57 14.09 -12.79
CA GLU A 169 -30.68 13.33 -11.90
C GLU A 169 -29.45 12.83 -12.66
N LEU A 170 -29.65 12.17 -13.80
CA LEU A 170 -28.55 11.70 -14.65
C LEU A 170 -27.67 12.87 -15.09
N TYR A 171 -28.27 13.97 -15.57
CA TYR A 171 -27.54 15.16 -15.97
C TYR A 171 -26.66 15.72 -14.84
N LEU A 172 -27.28 15.95 -13.68
CA LEU A 172 -26.62 16.56 -12.53
C LEU A 172 -25.55 15.66 -11.91
N ASN A 173 -25.60 14.35 -12.12
CA ASN A 173 -24.55 13.42 -11.67
C ASN A 173 -23.44 13.19 -12.72
N GLU A 174 -23.72 13.40 -14.01
CA GLU A 174 -22.77 13.14 -15.09
C GLU A 174 -22.00 14.35 -15.58
N ILE A 175 -22.56 15.55 -15.45
CA ILE A 175 -21.97 16.75 -16.04
C ILE A 175 -20.57 17.03 -15.48
N TYR A 176 -19.59 17.26 -16.36
CA TYR A 176 -18.23 17.60 -15.97
C TYR A 176 -18.13 19.09 -15.60
N LEU A 177 -17.78 19.36 -14.34
CA LEU A 177 -17.76 20.72 -13.78
C LEU A 177 -16.34 21.20 -13.44
N GLY A 178 -15.30 20.54 -13.95
CA GLY A 178 -13.91 20.91 -13.63
C GLY A 178 -13.44 20.35 -12.28
N TYR A 179 -12.17 20.56 -11.94
CA TYR A 179 -11.54 19.98 -10.73
C TYR A 179 -11.64 18.44 -10.66
N ARG A 180 -11.69 17.77 -11.81
CA ARG A 180 -11.97 16.32 -11.92
C ARG A 180 -13.33 15.91 -11.32
N SER A 181 -14.23 16.87 -11.12
CA SER A 181 -15.57 16.66 -10.56
C SER A 181 -16.53 16.36 -11.70
N TYR A 182 -17.13 15.18 -11.64
CA TYR A 182 -18.28 14.81 -12.46
C TYR A 182 -19.48 14.77 -11.52
N GLY A 183 -20.48 15.57 -11.86
CA GLY A 183 -21.68 15.78 -11.07
C GLY A 183 -21.58 16.89 -10.01
N VAL A 184 -22.75 17.44 -9.66
CA VAL A 184 -22.90 18.63 -8.82
C VAL A 184 -22.46 18.41 -7.38
N ALA A 185 -22.72 17.25 -6.79
CA ALA A 185 -22.31 16.94 -5.42
C ALA A 185 -20.78 16.89 -5.27
N SER A 186 -20.10 16.28 -6.25
CA SER A 186 -18.64 16.30 -6.31
C SER A 186 -18.09 17.72 -6.46
N ALA A 187 -18.72 18.53 -7.32
CA ALA A 187 -18.27 19.89 -7.54
C ALA A 187 -18.50 20.77 -6.30
N ALA A 188 -19.64 20.64 -5.62
CA ALA A 188 -19.95 21.34 -4.37
C ALA A 188 -18.87 21.09 -3.30
N TYR A 189 -18.53 19.81 -3.09
CA TYR A 189 -17.47 19.44 -2.16
C TYR A 189 -16.10 19.95 -2.61
N ASN A 190 -15.77 19.84 -3.90
CA ASN A 190 -14.45 20.19 -4.40
C ASN A 190 -14.20 21.71 -4.47
N TYR A 191 -15.21 22.51 -4.81
CA TYR A 191 -15.10 23.96 -4.88
C TYR A 191 -15.36 24.64 -3.53
N PHE A 192 -16.29 24.13 -2.70
CA PHE A 192 -16.74 24.82 -1.48
C PHE A 192 -16.56 24.00 -0.21
N GLY A 193 -16.35 22.69 -0.29
CA GLY A 193 -16.24 21.82 0.89
C GLY A 193 -17.56 21.56 1.62
N LYS A 194 -18.67 21.70 0.90
CA LYS A 194 -20.03 21.67 1.41
C LYS A 194 -20.80 20.53 0.75
N SER A 195 -21.78 19.99 1.44
CA SER A 195 -22.83 19.17 0.82
C SER A 195 -23.82 20.08 0.05
N LEU A 196 -24.67 19.50 -0.79
CA LEU A 196 -25.56 20.28 -1.66
C LEU A 196 -26.55 21.16 -0.88
N ASP A 197 -27.10 20.65 0.22
CA ASP A 197 -28.04 21.34 1.13
C ASP A 197 -27.43 22.57 1.82
N GLN A 198 -26.10 22.69 1.83
CA GLN A 198 -25.38 23.82 2.41
C GLN A 198 -25.01 24.91 1.39
N LEU A 199 -25.34 24.69 0.11
CA LEU A 199 -25.01 25.65 -0.95
C LEU A 199 -25.93 26.87 -0.92
N MET A 200 -25.30 28.05 -0.96
CA MET A 200 -26.00 29.31 -1.14
C MET A 200 -26.32 29.56 -2.64
N PRO A 201 -27.27 30.45 -2.97
CA PRO A 201 -27.62 30.76 -4.37
C PRO A 201 -26.42 31.17 -5.25
N ASP A 202 -25.46 31.93 -4.71
CA ASP A 202 -24.26 32.34 -5.43
C ASP A 202 -23.31 31.16 -5.74
N GLU A 203 -23.23 30.18 -4.85
CA GLU A 203 -22.42 28.97 -5.01
C GLU A 203 -23.09 28.02 -6.02
N ALA A 204 -24.41 27.83 -5.93
CA ALA A 204 -25.20 27.05 -6.88
C ALA A 204 -25.14 27.64 -8.29
N ALA A 205 -25.30 28.97 -8.41
CA ALA A 205 -25.18 29.69 -9.68
C ALA A 205 -23.77 29.58 -10.29
N PHE A 206 -22.72 29.54 -9.46
CA PHE A 206 -21.37 29.28 -9.96
C PHE A 206 -21.21 27.86 -10.49
N LEU A 207 -21.75 26.83 -9.80
CA LEU A 207 -21.69 25.46 -10.33
C LEU A 207 -22.44 25.34 -11.67
N ALA A 208 -23.61 25.98 -11.78
CA ALA A 208 -24.40 26.03 -13.01
C ALA A 208 -23.74 26.84 -14.15
N ALA A 209 -22.74 27.68 -13.85
CA ALA A 209 -21.97 28.40 -14.86
C ALA A 209 -20.94 27.53 -15.61
N LEU A 210 -20.55 26.40 -15.02
CA LEU A 210 -19.44 25.56 -15.47
C LEU A 210 -19.71 24.64 -16.68
N PRO A 211 -20.93 24.11 -16.95
CA PRO A 211 -21.17 23.16 -18.05
C PRO A 211 -20.71 23.66 -19.44
N LYS A 212 -20.88 24.96 -19.71
CA LYS A 212 -20.43 25.60 -20.96
C LYS A 212 -18.92 25.54 -21.20
N GLY A 213 -18.13 25.34 -20.15
CA GLY A 213 -16.67 25.24 -20.26
C GLY A 213 -15.98 25.47 -18.91
N PRO A 214 -15.74 24.43 -18.09
CA PRO A 214 -15.21 24.61 -16.74
C PRO A 214 -13.80 25.22 -16.73
N THR A 215 -13.01 25.00 -17.79
CA THR A 215 -11.68 25.61 -17.95
C THR A 215 -11.74 27.12 -18.16
N ASN A 216 -12.79 27.62 -18.83
CA ASN A 216 -12.95 29.05 -19.16
C ASN A 216 -13.36 29.88 -17.94
N TYR A 217 -14.02 29.23 -16.97
CA TYR A 217 -14.54 29.86 -15.75
C TYR A 217 -13.77 29.39 -14.51
N HIS A 218 -12.50 29.04 -14.67
CA HIS A 218 -11.67 28.55 -13.57
C HIS A 218 -11.44 29.67 -12.52
N PRO A 219 -11.88 29.50 -11.26
CA PRO A 219 -12.04 30.60 -10.30
C PRO A 219 -10.71 31.29 -9.92
N LYS A 220 -9.58 30.57 -9.99
CA LYS A 220 -8.26 31.14 -9.70
C LYS A 220 -7.47 31.62 -10.93
N ARG A 221 -7.86 31.19 -12.13
CA ARG A 221 -7.11 31.49 -13.37
C ARG A 221 -7.80 32.58 -14.16
N TYR A 222 -9.14 32.59 -14.11
CA TYR A 222 -10.02 33.55 -14.78
C TYR A 222 -11.12 34.03 -13.81
N PRO A 223 -10.75 34.71 -12.69
CA PRO A 223 -11.69 35.08 -11.64
C PRO A 223 -12.82 36.00 -12.13
N GLU A 224 -12.52 36.98 -12.97
CA GLU A 224 -13.53 37.92 -13.49
C GLU A 224 -14.55 37.23 -14.41
N ALA A 225 -14.08 36.33 -15.29
CA ALA A 225 -14.96 35.56 -16.17
C ALA A 225 -15.88 34.61 -15.36
N ALA A 226 -15.34 33.99 -14.31
CA ALA A 226 -16.08 33.14 -13.39
C ALA A 226 -17.18 33.93 -12.65
N LEU A 227 -16.82 35.10 -12.09
CA LEU A 227 -17.74 35.98 -11.37
C LEU A 227 -18.85 36.50 -12.29
N GLY A 228 -18.49 36.98 -13.48
CA GLY A 228 -19.45 37.49 -14.46
C GLY A 228 -20.45 36.42 -14.90
N ARG A 229 -19.99 35.19 -15.13
CA ARG A 229 -20.90 34.09 -15.52
C ARG A 229 -21.81 33.65 -14.38
N ARG A 230 -21.31 33.57 -13.14
CA ARG A 230 -22.13 33.33 -11.94
C ARG A 230 -23.23 34.38 -11.81
N ASN A 231 -22.88 35.66 -11.93
CA ASN A 231 -23.82 36.77 -11.78
C ASN A 231 -24.90 36.76 -12.86
N TRP A 232 -24.55 36.36 -14.08
CA TRP A 232 -25.53 36.15 -15.15
C TRP A 232 -26.55 35.05 -14.76
N VAL A 233 -26.10 33.89 -14.25
CA VAL A 233 -27.02 32.82 -13.80
C VAL A 233 -27.94 33.32 -12.66
N LEU A 234 -27.42 34.08 -11.71
CA LEU A 234 -28.23 34.69 -10.64
C LEU A 234 -29.32 35.62 -11.20
N GLY A 235 -29.00 36.41 -12.22
CA GLY A 235 -29.98 37.25 -12.93
C GLY A 235 -31.09 36.42 -13.57
N GLU A 236 -30.73 35.38 -14.31
CA GLU A 236 -31.72 34.47 -14.92
C GLU A 236 -32.61 33.78 -13.88
N MET A 237 -32.07 33.41 -12.71
CA MET A 237 -32.87 32.86 -11.60
C MET A 237 -33.88 33.88 -11.06
N ALA A 238 -33.52 35.15 -10.95
CA ALA A 238 -34.43 36.21 -10.49
C ALA A 238 -35.50 36.55 -11.54
N ASP A 239 -35.13 36.56 -12.82
CA ASP A 239 -36.07 36.79 -13.94
C ASP A 239 -37.16 35.70 -13.97
N ASN A 240 -36.80 34.45 -13.65
CA ASN A 240 -37.72 33.33 -13.50
C ASN A 240 -38.45 33.26 -12.14
N LYS A 241 -38.30 34.29 -11.29
CA LYS A 241 -38.93 34.37 -9.95
C LYS A 241 -38.51 33.27 -8.97
N TRP A 242 -37.35 32.65 -9.20
CA TRP A 242 -36.74 31.68 -8.27
C TRP A 242 -35.86 32.34 -7.21
N LEU A 243 -35.53 33.62 -7.38
CA LEU A 243 -34.93 34.49 -6.37
C LEU A 243 -35.74 35.79 -6.28
N SER A 244 -35.93 36.28 -5.06
CA SER A 244 -36.39 37.66 -4.83
C SER A 244 -35.28 38.67 -5.13
N ASP A 245 -35.65 39.93 -5.38
CA ASP A 245 -34.67 41.00 -5.64
C ASP A 245 -33.68 41.18 -4.47
N GLU A 246 -34.15 41.02 -3.22
CA GLU A 246 -33.31 41.08 -2.03
C GLU A 246 -32.28 39.93 -1.99
N GLN A 247 -32.71 38.71 -2.32
CA GLN A 247 -31.82 37.54 -2.41
C GLN A 247 -30.81 37.69 -3.55
N LEU A 248 -31.24 38.25 -4.69
CA LEU A 248 -30.36 38.54 -5.82
C LEU A 248 -29.25 39.52 -5.42
N GLN A 249 -29.61 40.67 -4.83
CA GLN A 249 -28.61 41.66 -4.41
C GLN A 249 -27.65 41.10 -3.36
N THR A 250 -28.17 40.31 -2.41
CA THR A 250 -27.37 39.62 -1.41
C THR A 250 -26.39 38.63 -2.05
N ALA A 251 -26.84 37.83 -3.02
CA ALA A 251 -25.99 36.87 -3.72
C ALA A 251 -24.93 37.53 -4.61
N LEU A 252 -25.28 38.64 -5.28
CA LEU A 252 -24.34 39.40 -6.12
C LEU A 252 -23.22 40.04 -5.30
N ALA A 253 -23.51 40.51 -4.09
CA ALA A 253 -22.54 41.13 -3.20
C ALA A 253 -21.52 40.14 -2.60
N ARG A 254 -21.79 38.83 -2.64
CA ARG A 254 -20.90 37.81 -2.07
C ARG A 254 -19.69 37.55 -2.99
N PRO A 255 -18.46 37.53 -2.44
CA PRO A 255 -17.28 37.16 -3.22
C PRO A 255 -17.29 35.66 -3.57
N LEU A 256 -16.76 35.32 -4.76
CA LEU A 256 -16.62 33.92 -5.18
C LEU A 256 -15.40 33.26 -4.50
N ASN A 257 -15.62 32.75 -3.30
CA ASN A 257 -14.59 32.07 -2.51
C ASN A 257 -14.60 30.56 -2.77
N THR A 258 -13.64 30.07 -3.54
CA THR A 258 -13.46 28.63 -3.78
C THR A 258 -12.22 28.09 -3.07
N ARG A 259 -12.32 26.86 -2.53
CA ARG A 259 -11.20 26.11 -1.97
C ARG A 259 -10.16 25.82 -3.05
N SER A 260 -8.91 25.63 -2.63
CA SER A 260 -7.93 24.95 -3.46
C SER A 260 -8.40 23.52 -3.74
N ALA A 261 -8.06 22.99 -4.92
CA ALA A 261 -8.42 21.62 -5.31
C ALA A 261 -8.21 20.64 -4.14
N PRO A 262 -9.21 19.79 -3.83
CA PRO A 262 -9.16 18.93 -2.66
C PRO A 262 -7.93 18.04 -2.67
N ARG A 263 -7.24 18.01 -1.53
CA ARG A 263 -6.14 17.07 -1.29
C ARG A 263 -6.69 15.64 -1.21
N ARG A 264 -5.80 14.65 -1.35
CA ARG A 264 -6.08 13.22 -1.10
C ARG A 264 -6.78 13.02 0.25
N ALA A 265 -7.28 11.80 0.52
CA ALA A 265 -7.72 11.39 1.85
C ALA A 265 -6.78 11.94 2.94
N GLU A 266 -7.34 12.40 4.06
CA GLU A 266 -6.59 13.12 5.12
C GLU A 266 -5.42 12.28 5.64
N TYR A 267 -5.60 10.95 5.64
CA TYR A 267 -4.56 9.97 5.88
C TYR A 267 -3.77 9.66 4.61
N ALA A 268 -2.48 10.00 4.59
CA ALA A 268 -1.59 9.89 3.42
C ALA A 268 -0.38 8.97 3.64
N ASP A 269 -0.38 8.20 4.73
CA ASP A 269 0.79 7.42 5.18
C ASP A 269 0.83 6.00 4.59
N ALA A 270 -0.24 5.63 3.87
CA ALA A 270 -0.51 4.27 3.41
C ALA A 270 -0.43 4.08 1.89
N ASP A 271 0.17 4.99 1.12
CA ASP A 271 0.13 4.93 -0.34
C ASP A 271 0.60 3.59 -0.93
N PHE A 272 1.66 2.99 -0.38
CA PHE A 272 2.12 1.65 -0.79
C PHE A 272 1.10 0.55 -0.49
N PHE A 273 0.47 0.59 0.69
CA PHE A 273 -0.55 -0.36 1.10
C PHE A 273 -1.80 -0.20 0.23
N VAL A 274 -2.27 1.03 0.03
CA VAL A 274 -3.48 1.36 -0.72
C VAL A 274 -3.34 0.94 -2.18
N GLU A 275 -2.18 1.19 -2.80
CA GLU A 275 -1.94 0.73 -4.17
C GLU A 275 -1.86 -0.81 -4.25
N GLU A 276 -1.23 -1.47 -3.28
CA GLU A 276 -1.21 -2.94 -3.25
C GLU A 276 -2.62 -3.53 -3.01
N ALA A 277 -3.43 -2.90 -2.14
CA ALA A 277 -4.83 -3.25 -1.95
C ALA A 277 -5.64 -3.06 -3.24
N ARG A 278 -5.37 -1.97 -3.99
CA ARG A 278 -5.97 -1.73 -5.32
C ARG A 278 -5.64 -2.87 -6.29
N ARG A 279 -4.36 -3.24 -6.40
CA ARG A 279 -3.92 -4.34 -7.28
C ARG A 279 -4.60 -5.66 -6.93
N ARG A 280 -4.78 -5.95 -5.64
CA ARG A 280 -5.50 -7.16 -5.18
C ARG A 280 -6.99 -7.08 -5.41
N ALA A 281 -7.61 -5.93 -5.21
CA ALA A 281 -9.02 -5.72 -5.51
C ALA A 281 -9.27 -5.94 -7.01
N ILE A 282 -8.40 -5.40 -7.89
CA ILE A 282 -8.50 -5.58 -9.33
C ILE A 282 -8.35 -7.06 -9.70
N ALA A 283 -7.42 -7.78 -9.07
CA ALA A 283 -7.25 -9.22 -9.30
C ALA A 283 -8.46 -10.05 -8.84
N LEU A 284 -9.22 -9.59 -7.84
CA LEU A 284 -10.39 -10.28 -7.31
C LEU A 284 -11.69 -9.94 -8.04
N PHE A 285 -11.89 -8.67 -8.41
CA PHE A 285 -13.18 -8.15 -8.88
C PHE A 285 -13.14 -7.62 -10.31
N GLY A 286 -11.95 -7.40 -10.88
CA GLY A 286 -11.78 -6.73 -12.17
C GLY A 286 -11.58 -5.22 -12.06
N GLN A 287 -10.92 -4.62 -13.05
CA GLN A 287 -10.53 -3.21 -13.02
C GLN A 287 -11.73 -2.26 -13.06
N GLU A 288 -12.75 -2.60 -13.84
CA GLU A 288 -13.95 -1.79 -14.04
C GLU A 288 -14.78 -1.72 -12.76
N GLU A 289 -15.11 -2.87 -12.18
CA GLU A 289 -15.81 -3.00 -10.91
C GLU A 289 -15.12 -2.22 -9.78
N VAL A 290 -13.80 -2.33 -9.66
CA VAL A 290 -13.05 -1.60 -8.63
C VAL A 290 -13.09 -0.09 -8.83
N ASN A 291 -13.05 0.41 -10.07
CA ASN A 291 -13.02 1.85 -10.32
C ASN A 291 -14.41 2.49 -10.46
N ARG A 292 -15.45 1.71 -10.75
CA ARG A 292 -16.80 2.22 -11.11
C ARG A 292 -17.93 1.60 -10.30
N GLY A 293 -17.68 0.49 -9.62
CA GLY A 293 -18.69 -0.27 -8.86
C GLY A 293 -19.18 0.45 -7.61
N GLY A 294 -18.42 1.41 -7.08
CA GLY A 294 -18.78 2.16 -5.87
C GLY A 294 -18.67 1.31 -4.61
N TYR A 295 -17.64 0.46 -4.52
CA TYR A 295 -17.52 -0.48 -3.41
C TYR A 295 -17.13 0.23 -2.11
N TYR A 296 -17.65 -0.30 -1.00
CA TYR A 296 -17.07 -0.08 0.33
C TYR A 296 -16.02 -1.18 0.59
N LEU A 297 -14.74 -0.80 0.60
CA LEU A 297 -13.63 -1.71 0.90
C LEU A 297 -13.09 -1.42 2.30
N ARG A 298 -13.26 -2.36 3.23
CA ARG A 298 -12.56 -2.33 4.52
C ARG A 298 -11.29 -3.17 4.43
N THR A 299 -10.17 -2.57 4.80
CA THR A 299 -8.85 -3.20 4.75
C THR A 299 -8.43 -3.69 6.14
N THR A 300 -7.24 -4.29 6.20
CA THR A 300 -6.59 -4.79 7.42
C THR A 300 -5.64 -3.77 8.06
N LEU A 301 -5.49 -2.60 7.43
CA LEU A 301 -4.53 -1.58 7.85
C LEU A 301 -4.92 -1.01 9.21
N ASP A 302 -3.94 -0.99 10.11
CA ASP A 302 -3.99 -0.27 11.38
C ASP A 302 -3.29 1.09 11.18
N PRO A 303 -3.99 2.23 11.25
CA PRO A 303 -3.39 3.53 10.94
C PRO A 303 -2.24 3.93 11.87
N GLN A 304 -2.29 3.53 13.14
CA GLN A 304 -1.24 3.85 14.10
C GLN A 304 0.02 3.06 13.79
N LEU A 305 -0.11 1.75 13.56
CA LEU A 305 1.02 0.91 13.17
C LEU A 305 1.58 1.31 11.81
N GLN A 306 0.73 1.68 10.86
CA GLN A 306 1.19 2.12 9.54
C GLN A 306 2.04 3.40 9.63
N SER A 307 1.61 4.40 10.40
CA SER A 307 2.39 5.63 10.61
C SER A 307 3.70 5.35 11.35
N ALA A 308 3.67 4.50 12.40
CA ALA A 308 4.87 4.06 13.12
C ALA A 308 5.85 3.31 12.20
N ALA A 309 5.35 2.42 11.34
CA ALA A 309 6.16 1.68 10.37
C ALA A 309 6.84 2.60 9.37
N ARG A 310 6.12 3.61 8.85
CA ARG A 310 6.66 4.61 7.95
C ARG A 310 7.78 5.38 8.64
N ASP A 311 7.52 5.90 9.83
CA ASP A 311 8.47 6.75 10.53
C ASP A 311 9.72 5.98 10.96
N ALA A 312 9.57 4.75 11.44
CA ALA A 312 10.68 3.87 11.77
C ALA A 312 11.56 3.54 10.55
N LEU A 313 10.94 3.17 9.42
CA LEU A 313 11.69 2.89 8.21
C LEU A 313 12.42 4.14 7.71
N MET A 314 11.72 5.27 7.60
CA MET A 314 12.32 6.51 7.10
C MET A 314 13.45 7.01 8.01
N ARG A 315 13.27 7.00 9.33
CA ARG A 315 14.34 7.37 10.29
C ARG A 315 15.55 6.45 10.15
N GLY A 316 15.37 5.14 10.08
CA GLY A 316 16.50 4.22 9.93
C GLY A 316 17.23 4.35 8.59
N LEU A 317 16.52 4.67 7.50
CA LEU A 317 17.15 4.98 6.21
C LEU A 317 17.91 6.30 6.25
N GLU A 318 17.37 7.33 6.91
CA GLU A 318 18.07 8.61 7.16
C GLU A 318 19.33 8.41 8.01
N ASP A 319 19.26 7.60 9.06
CA ASP A 319 20.39 7.30 9.94
C ASP A 319 21.48 6.51 9.22
N TYR A 320 21.10 5.53 8.39
CA TYR A 320 22.04 4.85 7.50
C TYR A 320 22.72 5.86 6.58
N ASP A 321 21.94 6.70 5.92
CA ASP A 321 22.44 7.65 4.93
C ASP A 321 23.42 8.65 5.55
N ARG A 322 23.12 9.08 6.79
CA ARG A 322 23.98 9.96 7.58
C ARG A 322 25.33 9.31 7.90
N ARG A 323 25.39 8.01 8.19
CA ARG A 323 26.66 7.28 8.38
C ARG A 323 27.50 7.16 7.10
N HIS A 324 26.90 7.33 5.93
CA HIS A 324 27.56 7.23 4.62
C HIS A 324 27.91 8.58 3.99
N GLY A 325 27.78 9.66 4.76
CA GLY A 325 28.30 10.98 4.43
C GLY A 325 27.37 11.83 3.57
N TRP A 326 27.69 13.13 3.57
CA TRP A 326 27.01 14.15 2.78
C TRP A 326 27.41 14.08 1.30
N ARG A 327 26.41 14.12 0.41
CA ARG A 327 26.58 14.01 -1.06
C ARG A 327 26.66 15.33 -1.80
N GLY A 328 26.40 16.45 -1.12
CA GLY A 328 26.39 17.78 -1.71
C GLY A 328 24.97 18.32 -1.93
N ALA A 329 24.91 19.64 -2.11
CA ALA A 329 23.70 20.35 -2.48
C ALA A 329 23.16 19.90 -3.85
N TRP A 330 21.85 19.98 -4.07
CA TRP A 330 21.26 19.58 -5.36
C TRP A 330 21.33 20.68 -6.43
N GLY A 331 21.69 21.90 -6.04
CA GLY A 331 21.77 23.05 -6.92
C GLY A 331 22.37 24.25 -6.19
N THR A 332 22.46 25.37 -6.89
CA THR A 332 23.03 26.62 -6.37
C THR A 332 22.18 27.82 -6.78
N THR A 333 22.24 28.90 -6.00
CA THR A 333 21.63 30.19 -6.31
C THR A 333 22.60 31.33 -6.00
N ASP A 334 22.49 32.42 -6.77
CA ASP A 334 23.12 33.71 -6.52
C ASP A 334 22.23 34.67 -5.69
N PHE A 335 21.06 34.19 -5.24
CA PHE A 335 20.02 34.97 -4.58
C PHE A 335 19.35 36.04 -5.46
N ALA A 336 19.36 35.87 -6.79
CA ALA A 336 18.59 36.71 -7.70
C ALA A 336 17.07 36.58 -7.48
N GLU A 337 16.30 37.55 -7.98
CA GLU A 337 14.84 37.54 -7.89
C GLU A 337 14.26 36.23 -8.44
N GLY A 338 13.40 35.57 -7.66
CA GLY A 338 12.78 34.30 -8.03
C GLY A 338 13.54 33.03 -7.62
N TRP A 339 14.69 33.13 -6.94
CA TRP A 339 15.42 31.94 -6.46
C TRP A 339 14.58 31.03 -5.54
N GLN A 340 13.68 31.61 -4.74
CA GLN A 340 12.78 30.85 -3.86
C GLN A 340 11.88 29.92 -4.68
N ALA A 341 11.35 30.40 -5.81
CA ALA A 341 10.49 29.61 -6.67
C ALA A 341 11.29 28.45 -7.31
N GLU A 342 12.54 28.70 -7.72
CA GLU A 342 13.43 27.66 -8.24
C GLU A 342 13.75 26.60 -7.18
N ALA A 343 14.11 27.01 -5.96
CA ALA A 343 14.40 26.11 -4.86
C ALA A 343 13.20 25.21 -4.50
N GLN A 344 11.98 25.76 -4.59
CA GLN A 344 10.74 25.03 -4.33
C GLN A 344 10.34 24.06 -5.46
N LYS A 345 10.95 24.12 -6.65
CA LYS A 345 10.72 23.11 -7.71
C LYS A 345 11.20 21.72 -7.29
N ARG A 346 12.23 21.62 -6.44
CA ARG A 346 12.69 20.34 -5.91
C ARG A 346 11.74 19.85 -4.83
N THR A 347 10.98 18.81 -5.14
CA THR A 347 9.97 18.25 -4.24
C THR A 347 10.62 17.63 -2.99
N THR A 348 10.17 18.05 -1.81
CA THR A 348 10.44 17.37 -0.54
C THR A 348 9.59 16.09 -0.43
N PRO A 349 10.05 15.05 0.29
CA PRO A 349 9.19 13.92 0.62
C PRO A 349 7.92 14.44 1.35
N PRO A 350 6.69 14.19 0.85
CA PRO A 350 5.46 14.65 1.50
C PRO A 350 5.30 14.16 2.94
N GLU A 351 5.90 13.01 3.25
CA GLU A 351 5.95 12.40 4.57
C GLU A 351 6.84 13.18 5.57
N ARG A 352 7.74 14.04 5.06
CA ARG A 352 8.61 14.92 5.86
C ARG A 352 8.16 16.38 5.75
N ARG A 353 6.97 16.66 6.26
CA ARG A 353 6.30 17.98 6.19
C ARG A 353 7.10 19.13 6.82
N SER A 354 7.96 18.82 7.78
CA SER A 354 8.83 19.77 8.46
C SER A 354 10.07 20.16 7.65
N TRP A 355 10.40 19.42 6.58
CA TRP A 355 11.52 19.74 5.72
C TRP A 355 11.17 20.90 4.80
N GLN A 356 12.14 21.79 4.61
CA GLN A 356 12.04 22.97 3.76
C GLN A 356 13.26 23.05 2.86
N ALA A 357 13.07 23.53 1.63
CA ALA A 357 14.19 23.96 0.80
C ALA A 357 14.78 25.25 1.38
N ALA A 358 16.11 25.34 1.42
CA ALA A 358 16.85 26.49 1.90
C ALA A 358 18.11 26.71 1.06
N ALA A 359 18.61 27.95 1.07
CA ALA A 359 19.89 28.31 0.50
C ALA A 359 20.90 28.63 1.62
N VAL A 360 22.16 28.26 1.41
CA VAL A 360 23.27 28.64 2.29
C VAL A 360 23.62 30.11 2.06
N GLU A 361 23.33 30.95 3.05
CA GLU A 361 23.52 32.40 2.99
C GLU A 361 24.97 32.79 3.28
N ASN A 362 25.59 32.15 4.28
CA ASN A 362 26.95 32.46 4.70
C ASN A 362 27.61 31.20 5.32
N VAL A 363 28.92 31.05 5.08
CA VAL A 363 29.79 30.06 5.71
C VAL A 363 30.94 30.81 6.39
N SER A 364 30.97 30.80 7.72
CA SER A 364 32.00 31.46 8.53
C SER A 364 32.54 30.50 9.59
N GLY A 365 33.73 29.95 9.35
CA GLY A 365 34.35 28.95 10.22
C GLY A 365 33.47 27.71 10.38
N SER A 366 33.06 27.42 11.62
CA SER A 366 32.15 26.32 11.99
C SER A 366 30.67 26.71 11.99
N THR A 367 30.33 27.93 11.58
CA THR A 367 28.95 28.44 11.55
C THR A 367 28.48 28.58 10.11
N ILE A 368 27.39 27.88 9.77
CA ILE A 368 26.72 28.00 8.47
C ILE A 368 25.35 28.59 8.71
N ARG A 369 25.06 29.72 8.04
CA ARG A 369 23.74 30.38 8.08
C ARG A 369 22.96 30.01 6.82
N VAL A 370 21.69 29.70 7.00
CA VAL A 370 20.77 29.30 5.93
C VAL A 370 19.55 30.21 5.92
N ARG A 371 18.92 30.31 4.74
CA ARG A 371 17.69 31.05 4.49
C ARG A 371 16.68 30.13 3.80
N THR A 372 15.50 29.94 4.37
CA THR A 372 14.46 29.06 3.82
C THR A 372 13.75 29.70 2.63
N ALA A 373 13.44 28.90 1.62
CA ALA A 373 12.81 29.37 0.39
C ALA A 373 11.31 29.67 0.55
N LYS A 374 10.64 29.09 1.54
CA LYS A 374 9.18 29.17 1.70
C LYS A 374 8.72 30.40 2.47
N ASP A 375 9.41 30.72 3.55
CA ASP A 375 9.00 31.72 4.55
C ASP A 375 10.13 32.72 4.90
N ASP A 376 11.23 32.70 4.13
CA ASP A 376 12.40 33.58 4.27
C ASP A 376 13.02 33.61 5.67
N GLN A 377 12.81 32.55 6.46
CA GLN A 377 13.41 32.41 7.79
C GLN A 377 14.92 32.19 7.67
N THR A 378 15.66 32.84 8.55
CA THR A 378 17.10 32.69 8.64
C THR A 378 17.52 32.07 9.97
N GLY A 379 18.60 31.28 9.95
CA GLY A 379 19.13 30.64 11.15
C GLY A 379 20.41 29.86 10.86
N THR A 380 20.99 29.27 11.89
CA THR A 380 22.25 28.51 11.76
C THR A 380 22.00 27.01 11.68
N LEU A 381 22.85 26.31 10.93
CA LEU A 381 22.89 24.84 10.96
C LEU A 381 23.43 24.35 12.31
N ARG A 382 22.93 23.20 12.77
CA ARG A 382 23.47 22.52 13.96
C ARG A 382 24.94 22.18 13.75
N ALA A 383 25.75 22.31 14.80
CA ALA A 383 27.20 22.02 14.72
C ALA A 383 27.51 20.62 14.17
N ALA A 384 26.75 19.61 14.61
CA ALA A 384 26.89 18.24 14.11
C ALA A 384 26.61 18.11 12.61
N ASP A 385 25.72 18.93 12.04
CA ASP A 385 25.42 18.94 10.61
C ASP A 385 26.54 19.63 9.81
N VAL A 386 27.13 20.70 10.36
CA VAL A 386 28.29 21.38 9.76
C VAL A 386 29.48 20.41 9.70
N THR A 387 29.80 19.75 10.82
CA THR A 387 30.84 18.72 10.87
C THR A 387 30.57 17.60 9.88
N TRP A 388 29.34 17.12 9.82
CA TRP A 388 28.94 16.07 8.88
C TRP A 388 29.09 16.49 7.41
N SER A 389 28.67 17.72 7.05
CA SER A 389 28.84 18.24 5.70
C SER A 389 30.30 18.45 5.32
N ASN A 390 31.14 18.89 6.26
CA ASN A 390 32.56 19.15 6.04
C ASN A 390 33.40 17.88 5.93
N ALA A 391 32.99 16.79 6.60
CA ALA A 391 33.59 15.47 6.42
C ALA A 391 33.25 14.84 5.05
N GLY A 392 32.21 15.34 4.38
CA GLY A 392 31.82 14.90 3.04
C GLY A 392 32.76 15.39 1.95
N ARG A 393 32.64 14.80 0.75
CA ARG A 393 33.46 15.17 -0.42
C ARG A 393 33.16 16.56 -0.99
N ARG A 394 32.01 17.13 -0.63
CA ARG A 394 31.47 18.39 -1.16
C ARG A 394 30.94 19.24 0.01
N PRO A 395 31.81 19.95 0.75
CA PRO A 395 31.40 20.81 1.84
C PRO A 395 30.48 21.93 1.33
N LEU A 396 29.62 22.42 2.22
CA LEU A 396 28.65 23.46 1.89
C LEU A 396 29.32 24.80 1.58
N LYS A 397 28.82 25.50 0.56
CA LYS A 397 29.27 26.82 0.11
C LYS A 397 28.09 27.79 0.06
N ARG A 398 28.39 29.09 0.07
CA ARG A 398 27.38 30.12 -0.18
C ARG A 398 26.67 29.85 -1.50
N GLY A 399 25.34 29.97 -1.48
CA GLY A 399 24.47 29.72 -2.63
C GLY A 399 23.96 28.29 -2.73
N ASP A 400 24.51 27.33 -1.99
CA ASP A 400 24.07 25.93 -2.05
C ASP A 400 22.61 25.75 -1.66
N LEU A 401 21.84 25.01 -2.48
CA LEU A 401 20.45 24.65 -2.21
C LEU A 401 20.36 23.28 -1.51
N ILE A 402 19.73 23.27 -0.35
CA ILE A 402 19.71 22.15 0.61
C ILE A 402 18.34 21.98 1.27
N PHE A 403 18.08 20.79 1.83
CA PHE A 403 16.91 20.57 2.66
C PHE A 403 17.29 20.80 4.11
N VAL A 404 16.43 21.50 4.84
CA VAL A 404 16.60 21.74 6.26
C VAL A 404 15.31 21.47 7.01
N GLU A 405 15.43 21.14 8.29
CA GLU A 405 14.32 21.05 9.22
C GLU A 405 14.60 21.95 10.42
N ARG A 406 13.63 22.76 10.86
CA ARG A 406 13.82 23.60 12.04
C ARG A 406 13.72 22.75 13.31
N GLN A 407 14.76 22.77 14.14
CA GLN A 407 14.84 22.03 15.40
C GLN A 407 15.48 22.91 16.48
N ALA A 408 14.75 23.14 17.59
CA ALA A 408 15.25 23.88 18.76
C ALA A 408 15.93 25.24 18.43
N GLY A 409 15.35 26.02 17.52
CA GLY A 409 15.87 27.33 17.11
C GLY A 409 17.03 27.30 16.11
N GLN A 410 17.54 26.12 15.75
CA GLN A 410 18.53 25.89 14.71
C GLN A 410 17.92 25.11 13.53
N PHE A 411 18.71 24.93 12.47
CA PHE A 411 18.34 24.12 11.32
C PHE A 411 19.15 22.83 11.28
N ALA A 412 18.44 21.72 11.13
CA ALA A 412 19.00 20.42 10.86
C ALA A 412 19.21 20.23 9.35
N LEU A 413 20.43 19.91 8.91
CA LEU A 413 20.67 19.56 7.49
C LEU A 413 20.03 18.20 7.18
N LYS A 414 19.30 18.13 6.07
CA LYS A 414 18.58 16.95 5.63
C LYS A 414 19.01 16.52 4.24
N GLN A 415 18.97 15.20 4.03
CA GLN A 415 19.36 14.57 2.79
C GLN A 415 18.38 13.43 2.52
N VAL A 416 17.81 13.39 1.31
CA VAL A 416 17.01 12.25 0.88
C VAL A 416 17.93 11.03 0.76
N PRO A 417 17.67 9.92 1.48
CA PRO A 417 18.50 8.74 1.44
C PRO A 417 18.65 8.17 0.03
N ALA A 418 19.87 7.77 -0.33
CA ALA A 418 20.09 7.03 -1.57
C ALA A 418 19.76 5.53 -1.41
N VAL A 419 19.84 5.02 -0.18
CA VAL A 419 19.41 3.67 0.19
C VAL A 419 17.88 3.62 0.25
N ASN A 420 17.31 2.44 0.11
CA ASN A 420 15.88 2.23 0.27
C ASN A 420 15.60 1.00 1.16
N GLY A 421 14.33 0.70 1.38
CA GLY A 421 13.95 -0.43 2.22
C GLY A 421 12.48 -0.76 2.14
N ALA A 422 12.06 -1.68 3.00
CA ALA A 422 10.66 -2.03 3.20
C ALA A 422 10.42 -2.48 4.63
N LEU A 423 9.20 -2.26 5.12
CA LEU A 423 8.71 -2.79 6.38
C LEU A 423 7.31 -3.39 6.16
N VAL A 424 7.09 -4.60 6.64
CA VAL A 424 5.79 -5.28 6.62
C VAL A 424 5.49 -5.82 8.00
N ALA A 425 4.29 -5.56 8.51
CA ALA A 425 3.80 -6.10 9.78
C ALA A 425 2.54 -6.95 9.54
N ILE A 426 2.54 -8.18 10.07
CA ILE A 426 1.49 -9.19 9.85
C ILE A 426 1.05 -9.76 11.19
N GLU A 427 -0.26 -9.90 11.38
CA GLU A 427 -0.82 -10.65 12.50
C GLU A 427 -0.67 -12.17 12.26
N PRO A 428 0.07 -12.91 13.10
CA PRO A 428 0.42 -14.29 12.81
C PRO A 428 -0.75 -15.26 12.84
N GLN A 429 -1.80 -14.98 13.62
CA GLN A 429 -2.96 -15.88 13.77
C GLN A 429 -3.89 -15.84 12.55
N SER A 430 -4.02 -14.68 11.91
CA SER A 430 -5.01 -14.48 10.84
C SER A 430 -4.42 -14.26 9.45
N GLY A 431 -3.19 -13.74 9.37
CA GLY A 431 -2.60 -13.24 8.13
C GLY A 431 -2.98 -11.80 7.78
N ARG A 432 -3.65 -11.05 8.68
CA ARG A 432 -3.95 -9.63 8.47
C ARG A 432 -2.66 -8.84 8.28
N VAL A 433 -2.57 -8.05 7.21
CA VAL A 433 -1.43 -7.16 6.97
C VAL A 433 -1.72 -5.82 7.63
N LEU A 434 -1.12 -5.60 8.79
CA LEU A 434 -1.44 -4.45 9.65
C LEU A 434 -0.77 -3.17 9.18
N ALA A 435 0.44 -3.29 8.64
CA ALA A 435 1.20 -2.19 8.06
C ALA A 435 2.07 -2.66 6.88
N MET A 436 2.21 -1.81 5.86
CA MET A 436 3.10 -2.04 4.72
C MET A 436 3.70 -0.72 4.24
N VAL A 437 5.03 -0.68 4.23
CA VAL A 437 5.82 0.43 3.69
C VAL A 437 6.79 -0.13 2.66
N GLY A 438 6.66 0.32 1.40
CA GLY A 438 7.41 -0.19 0.25
C GLY A 438 8.66 0.61 -0.13
N GLY A 439 8.96 1.67 0.62
CA GLY A 439 10.15 2.51 0.37
C GLY A 439 10.18 3.78 1.22
N TYR A 440 11.22 4.59 1.03
CA TYR A 440 11.42 5.85 1.75
C TYR A 440 10.28 6.86 1.54
N SER A 441 9.80 7.02 0.31
CA SER A 441 8.68 7.92 0.00
C SER A 441 8.01 7.47 -1.28
N TYR A 442 6.68 7.35 -1.25
CA TYR A 442 5.90 6.91 -2.41
C TYR A 442 5.96 7.93 -3.55
N ALA A 443 5.92 9.22 -3.19
CA ALA A 443 5.97 10.32 -4.16
C ALA A 443 7.31 10.38 -4.92
N LEU A 444 8.40 9.92 -4.29
CA LEU A 444 9.71 9.82 -4.94
C LEU A 444 9.87 8.51 -5.73
N SER A 445 9.31 7.41 -5.24
CA SER A 445 9.36 6.11 -5.89
C SER A 445 8.16 5.26 -5.49
N SER A 446 7.27 4.97 -6.44
CA SER A 446 6.09 4.13 -6.23
C SER A 446 6.38 2.61 -6.30
N PHE A 447 7.63 2.22 -6.58
CA PHE A 447 8.04 0.81 -6.61
C PHE A 447 7.92 0.19 -5.21
N ASN A 448 7.04 -0.81 -5.05
CA ASN A 448 6.74 -1.38 -3.74
C ASN A 448 7.72 -2.50 -3.39
N ARG A 449 8.79 -2.18 -2.66
CA ARG A 449 9.83 -3.14 -2.28
C ARG A 449 9.34 -4.23 -1.32
N ALA A 450 8.23 -4.02 -0.62
CA ALA A 450 7.66 -5.03 0.26
C ALA A 450 7.18 -6.25 -0.54
N THR A 451 6.51 -6.03 -1.68
CA THR A 451 5.86 -7.09 -2.46
C THR A 451 6.55 -7.40 -3.78
N GLN A 452 7.34 -6.48 -4.33
CA GLN A 452 7.92 -6.59 -5.68
C GLN A 452 9.43 -6.80 -5.69
N ALA A 453 10.17 -6.33 -4.68
CA ALA A 453 11.63 -6.47 -4.65
C ALA A 453 12.03 -7.89 -4.23
N ARG A 454 12.44 -8.69 -5.20
CA ARG A 454 13.08 -9.98 -4.97
C ARG A 454 14.53 -9.77 -4.58
N ARG A 455 14.88 -10.22 -3.38
CA ARG A 455 16.19 -9.99 -2.76
C ARG A 455 16.60 -11.21 -1.95
N GLN A 456 17.91 -11.43 -1.85
CA GLN A 456 18.46 -12.51 -1.04
C GLN A 456 18.25 -12.19 0.45
N PRO A 457 17.52 -13.02 1.22
CA PRO A 457 17.31 -12.80 2.66
C PRO A 457 18.56 -13.16 3.49
N GLY A 458 19.53 -13.85 2.89
CA GLY A 458 20.73 -14.32 3.57
C GLY A 458 20.37 -15.15 4.83
N SER A 459 21.05 -14.87 5.93
CA SER A 459 20.85 -15.60 7.19
C SER A 459 19.43 -15.54 7.79
N ALA A 460 18.54 -14.65 7.31
CA ALA A 460 17.12 -14.66 7.71
C ALA A 460 16.38 -15.89 7.17
N TYR A 461 16.96 -16.64 6.24
CA TYR A 461 16.41 -17.91 5.75
C TYR A 461 16.73 -19.12 6.65
N LYS A 462 17.77 -19.05 7.49
CA LYS A 462 18.21 -20.19 8.31
C LYS A 462 17.10 -20.84 9.15
N PRO A 463 16.16 -20.10 9.75
CA PRO A 463 15.09 -20.72 10.54
C PRO A 463 14.32 -21.83 9.80
N PHE A 464 14.17 -21.75 8.47
CA PHE A 464 13.51 -22.80 7.69
C PHE A 464 14.37 -24.07 7.56
N VAL A 465 15.70 -23.93 7.51
CA VAL A 465 16.63 -25.08 7.55
C VAL A 465 16.58 -25.76 8.92
N TYR A 466 16.53 -24.97 10.00
CA TYR A 466 16.46 -25.50 11.36
C TYR A 466 15.10 -26.14 11.64
N ALA A 467 14.01 -25.53 11.18
CA ALA A 467 12.68 -26.13 11.25
C ALA A 467 12.63 -27.47 10.51
N ALA A 468 13.20 -27.56 9.31
CA ALA A 468 13.29 -28.83 8.57
C ALA A 468 14.06 -29.92 9.34
N ALA A 469 15.06 -29.52 10.14
CA ALA A 469 15.78 -30.46 11.00
C ALA A 469 14.94 -30.94 12.19
N LEU A 470 14.23 -30.02 12.84
CA LEU A 470 13.37 -30.29 14.01
C LEU A 470 12.08 -31.05 13.66
N GLU A 471 11.65 -30.98 12.40
CA GLU A 471 10.62 -31.88 11.85
C GLU A 471 11.14 -33.32 11.67
N GLY A 472 12.46 -33.52 11.66
CA GLY A 472 13.10 -34.83 11.72
C GLY A 472 13.58 -35.17 13.13
N ASP A 473 14.69 -35.90 13.23
CA ASP A 473 15.21 -36.42 14.51
C ASP A 473 16.06 -35.43 15.31
N PHE A 474 16.19 -34.17 14.84
CA PHE A 474 16.96 -33.17 15.58
C PHE A 474 16.14 -32.52 16.68
N THR A 475 16.81 -32.13 17.76
CA THR A 475 16.25 -31.36 18.85
C THR A 475 17.06 -30.06 19.02
N PRO A 476 16.54 -29.04 19.74
CA PRO A 476 17.32 -27.84 20.07
C PRO A 476 18.66 -28.14 20.77
N ALA A 477 18.73 -29.27 21.48
CA ALA A 477 19.90 -29.74 22.21
C ALA A 477 20.85 -30.62 21.38
N SER A 478 20.48 -31.03 20.15
CA SER A 478 21.33 -31.83 19.28
C SER A 478 22.64 -31.10 18.98
N ILE A 479 23.75 -31.83 18.96
CA ILE A 479 25.09 -31.26 18.77
C ILE A 479 25.47 -31.30 17.28
N VAL A 480 25.90 -30.15 16.76
CA VAL A 480 26.40 -30.01 15.39
C VAL A 480 27.80 -29.39 15.44
N LEU A 481 28.71 -29.91 14.61
CA LEU A 481 30.10 -29.48 14.59
C LEU A 481 30.27 -28.11 13.88
N ASP A 482 30.77 -27.10 14.59
CA ASP A 482 31.24 -25.83 14.02
C ASP A 482 32.75 -25.91 13.73
N ALA A 483 33.10 -26.56 12.63
CA ALA A 483 34.48 -26.69 12.12
C ALA A 483 34.51 -26.58 10.60
N PRO A 484 35.62 -26.14 9.98
CA PRO A 484 35.74 -25.93 8.53
C PRO A 484 35.13 -27.06 7.69
N ILE A 485 34.45 -26.71 6.61
CA ILE A 485 33.87 -27.65 5.66
C ILE A 485 34.14 -27.15 4.23
N SER A 486 34.43 -28.08 3.32
CA SER A 486 34.64 -27.81 1.91
C SER A 486 33.91 -28.85 1.09
N PHE A 487 33.30 -28.41 -0.01
CA PHE A 487 32.59 -29.27 -0.95
C PHE A 487 33.24 -29.18 -2.32
N PRO A 488 33.32 -30.28 -3.07
CA PRO A 488 33.73 -30.21 -4.46
C PRO A 488 32.78 -29.30 -5.25
N GLY A 489 33.33 -28.52 -6.18
CA GLY A 489 32.52 -27.76 -7.14
C GLY A 489 31.81 -28.69 -8.13
N GLY A 490 30.91 -28.14 -8.94
CA GLY A 490 30.42 -28.85 -10.13
C GLY A 490 31.55 -29.18 -11.12
N PRO A 491 31.30 -29.92 -12.21
CA PRO A 491 32.34 -30.24 -13.20
C PRO A 491 33.09 -28.98 -13.68
N GLY A 492 34.41 -28.93 -13.46
CA GLY A 492 35.25 -27.76 -13.77
C GLY A 492 35.14 -26.56 -12.81
N GLY A 493 34.32 -26.68 -11.75
CA GLY A 493 34.08 -25.64 -10.75
C GLY A 493 35.09 -25.66 -9.60
N ARG A 494 35.30 -24.49 -8.99
CA ARG A 494 36.10 -24.38 -7.75
C ARG A 494 35.35 -25.02 -6.57
N ALA A 495 36.12 -25.57 -5.62
CA ALA A 495 35.57 -26.03 -4.36
C ALA A 495 34.83 -24.90 -3.62
N TRP A 496 33.71 -25.22 -3.00
CA TRP A 496 32.92 -24.29 -2.21
C TRP A 496 33.20 -24.49 -0.71
N THR A 497 33.84 -23.48 -0.11
CA THR A 497 34.25 -23.49 1.30
C THR A 497 33.50 -22.38 2.04
N PRO A 498 32.28 -22.64 2.56
CA PRO A 498 31.53 -21.64 3.32
C PRO A 498 32.27 -21.30 4.62
N GLN A 499 32.20 -20.03 5.04
CA GLN A 499 32.85 -19.54 6.26
C GLN A 499 31.85 -18.87 7.20
N ASN A 500 32.13 -18.91 8.50
CA ASN A 500 31.42 -18.10 9.48
C ASN A 500 31.76 -16.62 9.31
N TYR A 501 30.81 -15.73 9.65
CA TYR A 501 31.02 -14.29 9.58
C TYR A 501 32.25 -13.82 10.38
N SER A 502 32.44 -14.35 11.59
CA SER A 502 33.60 -14.04 12.44
C SER A 502 34.90 -14.77 12.02
N ARG A 503 34.84 -15.66 11.02
CA ARG A 503 35.93 -16.57 10.61
C ARG A 503 36.50 -17.47 11.73
N GLN A 504 35.80 -17.56 12.85
CA GLN A 504 36.16 -18.42 13.99
C GLN A 504 35.25 -19.67 14.04
N PHE A 505 35.78 -20.72 14.67
CA PHE A 505 35.17 -22.04 14.81
C PHE A 505 35.21 -22.45 16.29
N TYR A 506 34.09 -22.95 16.81
CA TYR A 506 33.92 -23.23 18.24
C TYR A 506 33.72 -24.73 18.53
N GLY A 507 33.96 -25.59 17.55
CA GLY A 507 33.81 -27.03 17.71
C GLY A 507 32.34 -27.46 17.89
N PRO A 508 32.07 -28.54 18.61
CA PRO A 508 30.71 -29.04 18.83
C PRO A 508 29.85 -28.01 19.59
N GLN A 509 28.70 -27.64 19.02
CA GLN A 509 27.75 -26.68 19.61
C GLN A 509 26.32 -27.22 19.49
N SER A 510 25.42 -26.83 20.40
CA SER A 510 24.01 -27.18 20.28
C SER A 510 23.36 -26.50 19.07
N LEU A 511 22.34 -27.14 18.52
CA LEU A 511 21.56 -26.62 17.40
C LEU A 511 20.95 -25.26 17.75
N ARG A 512 20.41 -25.08 18.97
CA ARG A 512 20.02 -23.76 19.50
C ARG A 512 21.15 -22.74 19.36
N ARG A 513 22.34 -23.04 19.88
CA ARG A 513 23.45 -22.09 19.90
C ARG A 513 23.92 -21.73 18.48
N GLY A 514 23.87 -22.70 17.57
CA GLY A 514 24.13 -22.49 16.14
C GLY A 514 23.20 -21.44 15.51
N LEU A 515 21.90 -21.50 15.82
CA LEU A 515 20.92 -20.52 15.31
C LEU A 515 21.09 -19.15 15.96
N GLU A 516 21.24 -19.09 17.29
CA GLU A 516 21.43 -17.85 18.06
C GLU A 516 22.61 -17.02 17.51
N LEU A 517 23.74 -17.69 17.28
CA LEU A 517 24.96 -17.10 16.74
C LEU A 517 25.00 -17.05 15.21
N SER A 518 23.96 -17.55 14.53
CA SER A 518 23.85 -17.58 13.08
C SER A 518 25.08 -18.21 12.41
N ARG A 519 25.55 -19.37 12.89
CA ARG A 519 26.74 -20.06 12.36
C ARG A 519 26.47 -20.61 10.96
N ASN A 520 27.28 -20.22 9.97
CA ASN A 520 27.09 -20.63 8.57
C ASN A 520 27.42 -22.10 8.40
N VAL A 521 28.57 -22.54 8.91
CA VAL A 521 29.06 -23.90 8.69
C VAL A 521 28.19 -24.95 9.36
N MET A 522 27.70 -24.69 10.58
CA MET A 522 26.70 -25.55 11.22
C MET A 522 25.42 -25.66 10.40
N THR A 523 24.95 -24.55 9.82
CA THR A 523 23.72 -24.55 9.00
C THR A 523 23.89 -25.39 7.74
N VAL A 524 25.05 -25.31 7.07
CA VAL A 524 25.32 -26.11 5.88
C VAL A 524 25.42 -27.59 6.23
N ARG A 525 26.06 -27.95 7.34
CA ARG A 525 26.11 -29.34 7.84
C ARG A 525 24.72 -29.87 8.17
N LEU A 526 23.89 -29.04 8.79
CA LEU A 526 22.51 -29.38 9.09
C LEU A 526 21.70 -29.63 7.81
N ALA A 527 21.82 -28.74 6.82
CA ALA A 527 21.16 -28.90 5.53
C ALA A 527 21.64 -30.15 4.77
N GLN A 528 22.92 -30.51 4.89
CA GLN A 528 23.46 -31.75 4.33
C GLN A 528 22.87 -32.99 5.02
N ALA A 529 22.77 -32.99 6.34
CA ALA A 529 22.22 -34.11 7.11
C ALA A 529 20.71 -34.29 6.89
N VAL A 530 19.96 -33.20 6.85
CA VAL A 530 18.50 -33.20 6.60
C VAL A 530 18.17 -33.48 5.13
N GLY A 531 19.07 -33.11 4.22
CA GLY A 531 18.88 -33.16 2.78
C GLY A 531 18.14 -31.93 2.25
N MET A 532 18.71 -31.32 1.20
CA MET A 532 18.16 -30.08 0.61
C MET A 532 16.75 -30.26 0.02
N LYS A 533 16.35 -31.47 -0.37
CA LYS A 533 14.99 -31.74 -0.83
C LYS A 533 13.95 -31.42 0.26
N ASN A 534 14.19 -31.89 1.48
CA ASN A 534 13.28 -31.67 2.62
C ASN A 534 13.21 -30.17 2.97
N VAL A 535 14.36 -29.47 2.91
CA VAL A 535 14.43 -28.02 3.12
C VAL A 535 13.62 -27.26 2.07
N VAL A 536 13.75 -27.61 0.79
CA VAL A 536 12.98 -27.00 -0.31
C VAL A 536 11.49 -27.27 -0.15
N ASP A 537 11.12 -28.52 0.10
CA ASP A 537 9.73 -28.95 0.21
C ASP A 537 9.04 -28.22 1.39
N LEU A 538 9.72 -28.10 2.55
CA LEU A 538 9.20 -27.32 3.68
C LEU A 538 9.08 -25.83 3.34
N SER A 539 10.07 -25.26 2.66
CA SER A 539 10.06 -23.82 2.31
C SER A 539 8.95 -23.45 1.34
N LYS A 540 8.62 -24.36 0.41
CA LYS A 540 7.43 -24.25 -0.46
C LYS A 540 6.14 -24.34 0.35
N LYS A 541 6.01 -25.33 1.23
CA LYS A 541 4.85 -25.49 2.12
C LYS A 541 4.60 -24.25 2.96
N MET A 542 5.65 -23.68 3.55
CA MET A 542 5.60 -22.46 4.37
C MET A 542 5.46 -21.16 3.56
N GLY A 543 5.54 -21.20 2.23
CA GLY A 543 5.27 -20.04 1.36
C GLY A 543 6.45 -19.07 1.13
N VAL A 544 7.66 -19.42 1.58
CA VAL A 544 8.86 -18.56 1.46
C VAL A 544 9.24 -18.33 0.00
N VAL A 545 9.14 -19.37 -0.82
CA VAL A 545 9.50 -19.41 -2.24
C VAL A 545 8.51 -20.30 -3.00
N ASP A 546 8.31 -20.03 -4.28
CA ASP A 546 7.51 -20.92 -5.15
C ASP A 546 8.35 -22.10 -5.63
N ASP A 547 9.59 -21.80 -6.02
CA ASP A 547 10.58 -22.79 -6.43
C ASP A 547 12.00 -22.39 -6.04
N MET A 548 12.85 -23.38 -5.85
CA MET A 548 14.23 -23.20 -5.40
C MET A 548 15.07 -24.43 -5.73
N SER A 549 16.25 -24.22 -6.33
CA SER A 549 17.19 -25.31 -6.59
C SER A 549 17.68 -25.95 -5.28
N PRO A 550 17.77 -27.29 -5.17
CA PRO A 550 18.17 -27.99 -3.95
C PRO A 550 19.70 -28.00 -3.74
N ASN A 551 20.38 -26.85 -3.93
CA ASN A 551 21.81 -26.73 -3.68
C ASN A 551 22.10 -26.24 -2.25
N LEU A 552 23.25 -26.62 -1.68
CA LEU A 552 23.59 -26.31 -0.30
C LEU A 552 23.75 -24.79 -0.03
N ALA A 553 24.08 -23.99 -1.04
CA ALA A 553 24.18 -22.54 -0.89
C ALA A 553 22.82 -21.90 -0.52
N MET A 554 21.70 -22.50 -0.97
CA MET A 554 20.37 -22.07 -0.56
C MET A 554 20.13 -22.14 0.95
N SER A 555 20.80 -23.05 1.67
CA SER A 555 20.71 -23.12 3.14
C SER A 555 21.19 -21.85 3.85
N LEU A 556 21.98 -21.01 3.16
CA LEU A 556 22.46 -19.73 3.65
C LEU A 556 21.67 -18.53 3.10
N GLY A 557 20.56 -18.78 2.40
CA GLY A 557 19.69 -17.75 1.84
C GLY A 557 20.19 -17.13 0.54
N ALA A 558 20.81 -17.94 -0.33
CA ALA A 558 21.26 -17.54 -1.66
C ALA A 558 20.10 -17.35 -2.68
N GLY A 559 18.91 -17.90 -2.38
CA GLY A 559 17.69 -17.70 -3.17
C GLY A 559 17.06 -16.34 -2.87
N GLU A 560 16.17 -15.87 -3.75
CA GLU A 560 15.49 -14.59 -3.58
C GLU A 560 14.05 -14.77 -3.10
N THR A 561 13.61 -13.86 -2.24
CA THR A 561 12.22 -13.74 -1.80
C THR A 561 11.87 -12.26 -1.59
N THR A 562 10.64 -11.96 -1.19
CA THR A 562 10.20 -10.60 -0.87
C THR A 562 10.02 -10.45 0.64
N PRO A 563 10.15 -9.22 1.19
CA PRO A 563 9.83 -8.94 2.59
C PRO A 563 8.45 -9.45 2.98
N TYR A 564 7.46 -9.28 2.10
CA TYR A 564 6.11 -9.77 2.31
C TYR A 564 6.04 -11.29 2.56
N ARG A 565 6.69 -12.08 1.70
CA ARG A 565 6.63 -13.56 1.76
C ARG A 565 7.36 -14.12 2.96
N ILE A 566 8.60 -13.67 3.20
CA ILE A 566 9.38 -14.21 4.31
C ILE A 566 8.78 -13.82 5.67
N THR A 567 8.20 -12.61 5.79
CA THR A 567 7.49 -12.19 7.01
C THR A 567 6.27 -13.07 7.26
N ALA A 568 5.46 -13.33 6.23
CA ALA A 568 4.30 -14.20 6.35
C ALA A 568 4.67 -15.63 6.74
N ALA A 569 5.77 -16.17 6.20
CA ALA A 569 6.24 -17.51 6.54
C ALA A 569 6.71 -17.64 8.00
N TYR A 570 7.22 -16.56 8.61
CA TYR A 570 7.59 -16.56 10.03
C TYR A 570 6.38 -16.68 10.97
N ALA A 571 5.16 -16.33 10.51
CA ALA A 571 3.95 -16.48 11.30
C ALA A 571 3.74 -17.91 11.80
N ALA A 572 4.11 -18.90 10.99
CA ALA A 572 4.00 -20.32 11.35
C ALA A 572 4.84 -20.68 12.59
N PHE A 573 5.94 -19.98 12.88
CA PHE A 573 6.70 -20.24 14.11
C PHE A 573 5.95 -19.75 15.36
N VAL A 574 5.11 -18.73 15.21
CA VAL A 574 4.44 -18.05 16.32
C VAL A 574 3.06 -18.64 16.59
N ASN A 575 2.29 -18.96 15.55
CA ASN A 575 0.90 -19.39 15.65
C ASN A 575 0.71 -20.92 15.79
N GLY A 576 1.75 -21.63 16.24
CA GLY A 576 1.68 -23.08 16.46
C GLY A 576 1.84 -23.93 15.18
N GLY A 577 2.48 -23.41 14.14
CA GLY A 577 2.90 -24.19 12.97
C GLY A 577 2.01 -24.05 11.75
N ARG A 578 1.17 -23.01 11.70
CA ARG A 578 0.17 -22.81 10.64
C ARG A 578 0.63 -21.74 9.66
N ARG A 579 0.68 -22.09 8.37
CA ARG A 579 0.86 -21.10 7.32
C ARG A 579 -0.43 -20.30 7.16
N VAL A 580 -0.33 -19.00 7.35
CA VAL A 580 -1.38 -18.04 6.97
C VAL A 580 -1.13 -17.52 5.56
N ASP A 581 -2.21 -17.27 4.82
CA ASP A 581 -2.14 -16.56 3.55
C ASP A 581 -2.44 -15.08 3.82
N PRO A 582 -1.44 -14.19 3.74
CA PRO A 582 -1.61 -12.82 4.16
C PRO A 582 -2.50 -12.03 3.19
N TYR A 583 -3.33 -11.14 3.72
CA TYR A 583 -4.33 -10.42 2.95
C TYR A 583 -4.49 -8.96 3.40
N LEU A 584 -4.89 -8.09 2.46
CA LEU A 584 -5.04 -6.66 2.70
C LEU A 584 -6.52 -6.23 2.80
N ILE A 585 -7.42 -6.90 2.08
CA ILE A 585 -8.86 -6.58 2.02
C ILE A 585 -9.61 -7.52 2.96
N GLU A 586 -10.25 -6.97 3.99
CA GLU A 586 -11.03 -7.74 4.97
C GLU A 586 -12.46 -7.97 4.48
N LEU A 587 -13.07 -6.91 3.93
CA LEU A 587 -14.47 -6.91 3.49
C LEU A 587 -14.61 -6.03 2.25
N ALA A 588 -15.40 -6.48 1.28
CA ALA A 588 -15.92 -5.64 0.21
C ALA A 588 -17.44 -5.74 0.17
N GLN A 589 -18.11 -4.59 0.11
CA GLN A 589 -19.55 -4.48 -0.09
C GLN A 589 -19.85 -3.65 -1.33
N ASP A 590 -20.92 -4.02 -2.03
CA ASP A 590 -21.46 -3.21 -3.11
C ASP A 590 -22.18 -1.95 -2.58
N ARG A 591 -22.69 -1.13 -3.50
CA ARG A 591 -23.45 0.09 -3.17
C ARG A 591 -24.77 -0.17 -2.44
N ASN A 592 -25.31 -1.39 -2.48
CA ASN A 592 -26.53 -1.79 -1.80
C ASN A 592 -26.24 -2.39 -0.40
N GLY A 593 -24.96 -2.46 -0.01
CA GLY A 593 -24.53 -3.07 1.26
C GLY A 593 -24.37 -4.59 1.20
N GLN A 594 -24.55 -5.23 0.04
CA GLN A 594 -24.34 -6.65 -0.12
C GLN A 594 -22.85 -6.98 -0.01
N THR A 595 -22.49 -7.97 0.83
CA THR A 595 -21.10 -8.44 0.93
C THR A 595 -20.71 -9.26 -0.30
N ILE A 596 -19.81 -8.71 -1.13
CA ILE A 596 -19.26 -9.40 -2.31
C ILE A 596 -17.94 -10.13 -1.98
N HIS A 597 -17.25 -9.72 -0.91
CA HIS A 597 -16.05 -10.39 -0.44
C HIS A 597 -15.91 -10.31 1.07
N ARG A 598 -15.46 -11.41 1.65
CA ARG A 598 -14.98 -11.50 3.03
C ARG A 598 -13.73 -12.37 3.09
N ALA A 599 -12.72 -11.90 3.82
CA ALA A 599 -11.48 -12.63 4.03
C ALA A 599 -11.67 -13.85 4.94
N ASP A 600 -12.40 -13.70 6.06
CA ASP A 600 -12.80 -14.87 6.85
C ASP A 600 -13.89 -15.68 6.15
N ARG A 601 -13.55 -16.90 5.76
CA ARG A 601 -14.49 -17.85 5.16
C ARG A 601 -14.74 -19.07 6.05
N ARG A 602 -14.26 -19.05 7.30
CA ARG A 602 -14.50 -20.15 8.23
C ARG A 602 -16.00 -20.28 8.52
N GLN A 603 -16.49 -21.50 8.49
CA GLN A 603 -17.87 -21.78 8.87
C GLN A 603 -17.97 -21.85 10.40
N CYS A 604 -18.92 -21.11 10.96
CA CYS A 604 -19.29 -21.27 12.36
C CYS A 604 -20.55 -22.11 12.45
N ARG A 605 -20.40 -23.41 12.73
CA ARG A 605 -21.53 -24.36 12.76
C ARG A 605 -22.54 -24.03 13.86
N ASP A 606 -22.07 -23.53 15.00
CA ASP A 606 -22.91 -23.28 16.19
C ASP A 606 -23.15 -21.80 16.52
N CYS A 607 -22.70 -20.84 15.69
CA CYS A 607 -22.89 -19.40 15.97
C CYS A 607 -24.36 -18.94 15.90
N SER A 608 -25.26 -19.75 15.34
CA SER A 608 -26.71 -19.48 15.30
C SER A 608 -27.45 -19.98 16.55
N ARG A 609 -26.76 -20.70 17.45
CA ARG A 609 -27.35 -21.21 18.69
C ARG A 609 -27.50 -20.05 19.69
N GLY A 610 -28.67 -19.94 20.31
CA GLY A 610 -28.86 -19.00 21.43
C GLY A 610 -27.88 -19.30 22.57
N PHE A 611 -27.44 -18.26 23.29
CA PHE A 611 -26.52 -18.42 24.41
C PHE A 611 -27.14 -19.33 25.48
N SER A 612 -26.52 -20.49 25.71
CA SER A 612 -27.01 -21.54 26.63
C SER A 612 -26.35 -21.51 28.01
N GLY A 613 -25.48 -20.53 28.29
CA GLY A 613 -24.61 -20.51 29.47
C GLY A 613 -23.37 -21.41 29.35
N GLN A 614 -23.22 -22.14 28.24
CA GLN A 614 -22.01 -22.91 27.91
C GLN A 614 -20.97 -22.03 27.19
N GLU A 615 -19.74 -22.56 27.06
CA GLU A 615 -18.67 -21.87 26.35
C GLU A 615 -19.09 -21.53 24.90
N SER A 616 -18.74 -20.33 24.45
CA SER A 616 -19.05 -19.88 23.09
C SER A 616 -18.39 -20.80 22.05
N PRO A 617 -19.03 -21.06 20.89
CA PRO A 617 -18.45 -21.84 19.82
C PRO A 617 -17.07 -21.33 19.43
N ARG A 618 -16.06 -22.20 19.47
CA ARG A 618 -14.71 -21.86 19.01
C ARG A 618 -14.61 -22.08 17.51
N LEU A 619 -14.22 -21.03 16.79
CA LEU A 619 -13.89 -21.15 15.38
C LEU A 619 -12.60 -21.97 15.23
N GLN A 620 -12.53 -22.80 14.19
CA GLN A 620 -11.29 -23.47 13.82
C GLN A 620 -10.18 -22.44 13.57
N ASP A 621 -8.95 -22.76 13.96
CA ASP A 621 -7.80 -21.89 13.69
C ASP A 621 -7.62 -21.68 12.18
N ARG A 622 -7.21 -20.47 11.80
CA ARG A 622 -6.93 -20.14 10.39
C ARG A 622 -5.63 -20.79 9.92
N GLY A 623 -5.46 -20.81 8.60
CA GLY A 623 -4.25 -21.30 7.95
C GLY A 623 -4.17 -22.82 7.83
N THR A 624 -3.10 -23.27 7.18
CA THR A 624 -2.81 -24.70 6.97
C THR A 624 -1.70 -25.15 7.90
N GLN A 625 -1.86 -26.26 8.62
CA GLN A 625 -0.78 -26.83 9.43
C GLN A 625 0.37 -27.29 8.53
N VAL A 626 1.56 -26.72 8.70
CA VAL A 626 2.73 -27.00 7.83
C VAL A 626 3.95 -27.52 8.59
N ILE A 627 4.02 -27.29 9.90
CA ILE A 627 5.00 -27.87 10.83
C ILE A 627 4.31 -28.28 12.12
N ASP A 628 4.92 -29.16 12.91
CA ASP A 628 4.39 -29.56 14.21
C ASP A 628 4.34 -28.38 15.21
N PRO A 629 3.31 -28.25 16.06
CA PRO A 629 3.25 -27.22 17.12
C PRO A 629 4.47 -27.23 18.07
N ILE A 630 5.06 -28.41 18.33
CA ILE A 630 6.29 -28.55 19.11
C ILE A 630 7.47 -27.91 18.37
N THR A 631 7.62 -28.17 17.07
CA THR A 631 8.65 -27.52 16.24
C THR A 631 8.46 -26.01 16.18
N ALA A 632 7.21 -25.54 16.02
CA ALA A 632 6.91 -24.10 16.02
C ALA A 632 7.34 -23.44 17.34
N TYR A 633 7.01 -24.05 18.48
CA TYR A 633 7.44 -23.56 19.80
C TYR A 633 8.97 -23.61 19.98
N GLN A 634 9.63 -24.71 19.58
CA GLN A 634 11.09 -24.83 19.60
C GLN A 634 11.75 -23.71 18.79
N MET A 635 11.24 -23.43 17.59
CA MET A 635 11.72 -22.34 16.73
C MET A 635 11.49 -20.97 17.38
N SER A 636 10.30 -20.70 17.90
CA SER A 636 10.02 -19.44 18.61
C SER A 636 10.95 -19.23 19.81
N SER A 637 11.16 -20.26 20.63
CA SER A 637 12.08 -20.24 21.76
C SER A 637 13.54 -20.03 21.32
N MET A 638 13.99 -20.68 20.24
CA MET A 638 15.34 -20.48 19.70
C MET A 638 15.55 -19.08 19.11
N LEU A 639 14.52 -18.52 18.48
CA LEU A 639 14.53 -17.17 17.91
C LEU A 639 14.42 -16.07 18.98
N GLU A 640 13.75 -16.32 20.10
CA GLU A 640 13.90 -15.49 21.31
C GLU A 640 15.36 -15.50 21.77
N GLY A 641 16.01 -16.65 21.75
CA GLY A 641 17.44 -16.78 22.05
C GLY A 641 18.35 -15.93 21.16
N VAL A 642 17.99 -15.72 19.88
CA VAL A 642 18.75 -14.83 18.97
C VAL A 642 18.75 -13.39 19.48
N ILE A 643 17.62 -12.91 20.03
CA ILE A 643 17.51 -11.59 20.63
C ILE A 643 18.15 -11.57 22.02
N GLN A 644 17.94 -12.58 22.84
CA GLN A 644 18.44 -12.57 24.21
C GLN A 644 19.95 -12.81 24.29
N ARG A 645 20.54 -13.62 23.42
CA ARG A 645 21.93 -14.14 23.57
C ARG A 645 22.71 -14.21 22.26
N GLY A 646 22.17 -13.68 21.17
CA GLY A 646 22.67 -13.89 19.83
C GLY A 646 22.82 -12.63 18.99
N THR A 647 22.72 -12.82 17.68
CA THR A 647 22.95 -11.75 16.69
C THR A 647 21.93 -10.60 16.72
N GLY A 648 20.78 -10.79 17.37
CA GLY A 648 19.72 -9.77 17.54
C GLY A 648 19.80 -9.01 18.86
N ALA A 649 20.90 -9.10 19.62
CA ALA A 649 21.03 -8.61 20.99
C ALA A 649 20.62 -7.16 21.25
N ARG A 650 20.69 -6.28 20.24
CA ARG A 650 20.23 -4.89 20.36
C ARG A 650 18.72 -4.79 20.66
N ALA A 651 17.93 -5.73 20.16
CA ALA A 651 16.49 -5.77 20.39
C ALA A 651 16.10 -6.32 21.77
N ARG A 652 17.08 -6.65 22.64
CA ARG A 652 16.82 -7.08 24.02
C ARG A 652 16.12 -6.00 24.84
N SER A 653 16.25 -4.71 24.47
CA SER A 653 15.54 -3.60 25.10
C SER A 653 14.02 -3.75 25.05
N LEU A 654 13.48 -4.49 24.07
CA LEU A 654 12.04 -4.76 23.94
C LEU A 654 11.52 -5.78 24.98
N GLY A 655 12.40 -6.38 25.79
CA GLY A 655 12.02 -7.33 26.84
C GLY A 655 11.98 -8.79 26.40
N ARG A 656 11.23 -9.61 27.16
CA ARG A 656 11.06 -11.06 26.90
C ARG A 656 9.94 -11.32 25.90
N TRP A 657 9.92 -12.53 25.36
CA TRP A 657 8.88 -13.00 24.41
C TRP A 657 8.84 -12.24 23.09
N VAL A 658 9.98 -11.65 22.72
CA VAL A 658 10.25 -11.15 21.38
C VAL A 658 11.32 -12.06 20.78
N GLY A 659 11.04 -12.58 19.59
CA GLY A 659 11.95 -13.42 18.82
C GLY A 659 12.33 -12.77 17.50
N GLY A 660 13.41 -13.23 16.88
CA GLY A 660 13.72 -12.78 15.53
C GLY A 660 15.02 -13.31 14.96
N LYS A 661 15.29 -12.97 13.70
CA LYS A 661 16.48 -13.39 12.99
C LYS A 661 17.05 -12.28 12.12
N THR A 662 18.34 -12.03 12.29
CA THR A 662 19.14 -11.20 11.39
C THR A 662 19.43 -11.91 10.07
N GLY A 663 19.34 -11.16 8.98
CA GLY A 663 19.82 -11.57 7.66
C GLY A 663 20.87 -10.59 7.14
N THR A 664 21.96 -11.15 6.65
CA THR A 664 23.05 -10.42 6.00
C THR A 664 23.46 -11.22 4.78
N THR A 665 23.58 -10.56 3.64
CA THR A 665 24.06 -11.18 2.40
C THR A 665 25.56 -10.98 2.25
N ASN A 666 26.17 -11.74 1.33
CA ASN A 666 27.54 -11.49 0.92
C ASN A 666 27.70 -10.04 0.41
N GLU A 667 28.90 -9.49 0.62
CA GLU A 667 29.26 -8.11 0.23
C GLU A 667 28.34 -7.02 0.81
N TYR A 668 27.57 -7.33 1.86
CA TYR A 668 26.66 -6.38 2.52
C TYR A 668 25.62 -5.77 1.56
N ARG A 669 25.18 -6.50 0.53
CA ARG A 669 24.20 -5.96 -0.44
C ARG A 669 22.80 -5.75 0.14
N SER A 670 22.45 -6.50 1.18
CA SER A 670 21.15 -6.41 1.82
C SER A 670 21.25 -6.70 3.31
N ALA A 671 20.53 -5.90 4.10
CA ALA A 671 20.35 -6.08 5.52
C ALA A 671 18.88 -6.40 5.81
N TRP A 672 18.66 -7.46 6.57
CA TRP A 672 17.33 -7.96 6.91
C TRP A 672 17.19 -8.19 8.40
N PHE A 673 15.96 -8.02 8.88
CA PHE A 673 15.54 -8.56 10.16
C PHE A 673 14.08 -8.99 10.07
N VAL A 674 13.80 -10.22 10.48
CA VAL A 674 12.42 -10.67 10.68
C VAL A 674 12.25 -11.01 12.15
N GLY A 675 11.42 -10.25 12.85
CA GLY A 675 11.17 -10.41 14.27
C GLY A 675 9.69 -10.50 14.57
N PHE A 676 9.34 -10.87 15.79
CA PHE A 676 7.96 -11.08 16.19
C PHE A 676 7.76 -11.03 17.70
N SER A 677 6.54 -10.73 18.11
CA SER A 677 5.96 -11.12 19.40
C SER A 677 4.87 -12.18 19.15
N ALA A 678 4.10 -12.55 20.18
CA ALA A 678 2.97 -13.47 20.02
C ALA A 678 1.88 -12.95 19.05
N ASP A 679 1.75 -11.63 18.89
CA ASP A 679 0.62 -10.98 18.21
C ASP A 679 1.00 -10.25 16.90
N ILE A 680 2.30 -10.14 16.60
CA ILE A 680 2.76 -9.44 15.39
C ILE A 680 4.09 -10.01 14.91
N VAL A 681 4.22 -10.16 13.59
CA VAL A 681 5.45 -10.53 12.89
C VAL A 681 5.84 -9.38 11.96
N VAL A 682 7.09 -8.95 12.03
CA VAL A 682 7.59 -7.77 11.33
C VAL A 682 8.83 -8.13 10.54
N GLY A 683 8.81 -7.86 9.25
CA GLY A 683 9.98 -7.96 8.38
C GLY A 683 10.48 -6.59 7.96
N VAL A 684 11.78 -6.38 8.11
CA VAL A 684 12.50 -5.18 7.69
C VAL A 684 13.55 -5.58 6.66
N PHE A 685 13.61 -4.83 5.57
CA PHE A 685 14.61 -4.92 4.52
C PHE A 685 15.24 -3.55 4.27
N VAL A 686 16.56 -3.51 4.11
CA VAL A 686 17.31 -2.32 3.69
C VAL A 686 18.31 -2.72 2.58
N GLY A 687 18.36 -1.94 1.51
CA GLY A 687 19.18 -2.22 0.33
C GLY A 687 19.11 -1.12 -0.73
N PHE A 688 20.04 -1.13 -1.67
CA PHE A 688 19.97 -0.29 -2.87
C PHE A 688 19.20 -1.00 -3.99
N ASP A 689 18.54 -0.22 -4.85
CA ASP A 689 17.79 -0.76 -6.00
C ASP A 689 18.71 -1.35 -7.07
N ASP A 690 19.88 -0.74 -7.28
CA ASP A 690 20.96 -1.22 -8.16
C ASP A 690 21.75 -2.40 -7.55
N ASN A 691 21.32 -2.90 -6.38
CA ASN A 691 21.90 -4.04 -5.66
C ASN A 691 23.38 -3.84 -5.27
N ARG A 692 23.90 -2.61 -5.23
CA ARG A 692 25.26 -2.35 -4.74
C ARG A 692 25.39 -2.61 -3.24
N SER A 693 26.64 -2.72 -2.78
CA SER A 693 26.96 -2.91 -1.35
C SER A 693 26.43 -1.77 -0.49
N LEU A 694 25.93 -2.11 0.70
CA LEU A 694 25.60 -1.16 1.77
C LEU A 694 26.85 -0.59 2.47
N GLY A 695 28.05 -1.11 2.20
CA GLY A 695 29.26 -0.73 2.90
C GLY A 695 29.63 -1.68 4.03
N GLY A 696 30.92 -1.71 4.36
CA GLY A 696 31.46 -2.63 5.37
C GLY A 696 30.85 -2.38 6.75
N GLY A 697 30.32 -3.43 7.38
CA GLY A 697 29.71 -3.36 8.71
C GLY A 697 28.20 -3.08 8.69
N GLU A 698 27.60 -2.77 7.54
CA GLU A 698 26.16 -2.57 7.39
C GLU A 698 25.46 -3.93 7.16
N ALA A 699 25.13 -4.58 8.27
CA ALA A 699 24.52 -5.90 8.35
C ALA A 699 23.11 -5.83 8.97
N GLY A 700 22.40 -6.96 9.01
CA GLY A 700 21.07 -7.02 9.65
C GLY A 700 21.03 -6.42 11.06
N ALA A 701 22.06 -6.67 11.88
CA ALA A 701 22.15 -6.19 13.26
C ALA A 701 22.39 -4.67 13.41
N SER A 702 23.07 -4.04 12.47
CA SER A 702 23.41 -2.60 12.52
C SER A 702 22.38 -1.73 11.81
N THR A 703 21.71 -2.28 10.80
CA THR A 703 20.90 -1.51 9.85
C THR A 703 19.41 -1.82 9.98
N ALA A 704 19.01 -3.11 9.99
CA ALA A 704 17.61 -3.50 10.01
C ALA A 704 17.04 -3.65 11.44
N VAL A 705 17.84 -4.13 12.40
CA VAL A 705 17.40 -4.29 13.80
C VAL A 705 16.97 -2.97 14.45
N PRO A 706 17.68 -1.83 14.30
CA PRO A 706 17.23 -0.56 14.88
C PRO A 706 15.85 -0.12 14.38
N ILE A 707 15.56 -0.30 13.08
CA ILE A 707 14.25 0.00 12.49
C ILE A 707 13.16 -0.88 13.12
N PHE A 708 13.46 -2.17 13.31
CA PHE A 708 12.53 -3.07 13.99
C PHE A 708 12.27 -2.65 15.44
N ILE A 709 13.31 -2.26 16.18
CA ILE A 709 13.16 -1.79 17.58
C ILE A 709 12.26 -0.57 17.61
N ASP A 710 12.55 0.44 16.79
CA ASP A 710 11.80 1.69 16.73
C ASP A 710 10.31 1.44 16.43
N PHE A 711 10.00 0.57 15.47
CA PHE A 711 8.62 0.17 15.19
C PHE A 711 7.97 -0.61 16.36
N MET A 712 8.68 -1.57 16.94
CA MET A 712 8.13 -2.43 17.98
C MET A 712 7.94 -1.70 19.31
N GLU A 713 8.72 -0.66 19.61
CA GLU A 713 8.50 0.20 20.78
C GLU A 713 7.12 0.87 20.75
N ASP A 714 6.64 1.25 19.56
CA ASP A 714 5.28 1.76 19.39
C ASP A 714 4.24 0.63 19.34
N ALA A 715 4.51 -0.43 18.58
CA ALA A 715 3.55 -1.53 18.41
C ALA A 715 3.24 -2.26 19.73
N LEU A 716 4.22 -2.41 20.63
CA LEU A 716 4.06 -3.13 21.89
C LEU A 716 3.34 -2.32 22.98
N LYS A 717 3.05 -1.03 22.77
CA LYS A 717 2.26 -0.22 23.71
C LYS A 717 0.83 -0.73 23.82
N GLU A 718 0.19 -0.95 22.67
CA GLU A 718 -1.18 -1.48 22.57
C GLU A 718 -1.21 -3.01 22.50
N ARG A 719 -0.07 -3.65 22.18
CA ARG A 719 0.05 -5.11 22.05
C ARG A 719 1.22 -5.64 22.88
N PRO A 720 1.13 -5.61 24.23
CA PRO A 720 2.21 -6.04 25.09
C PRO A 720 2.69 -7.46 24.74
N ALA A 721 4.00 -7.68 24.75
CA ALA A 721 4.55 -9.00 24.49
C ALA A 721 4.04 -10.00 25.54
N ARG A 722 3.65 -11.20 25.09
CA ARG A 722 3.12 -12.29 25.93
C ARG A 722 3.91 -13.57 25.69
N PRO A 723 3.98 -14.49 26.67
CA PRO A 723 4.65 -15.78 26.49
C PRO A 723 4.14 -16.53 25.26
N PHE A 724 5.05 -17.18 24.53
CA PHE A 724 4.67 -18.11 23.45
C PHE A 724 3.90 -19.30 24.02
N VAL A 725 2.88 -19.75 23.28
CA VAL A 725 1.97 -20.81 23.73
C VAL A 725 2.71 -22.15 23.75
N LYS A 726 2.83 -22.75 24.95
CA LYS A 726 3.42 -24.08 25.13
C LYS A 726 2.49 -25.16 24.54
N PRO A 727 2.97 -26.04 23.64
CA PRO A 727 2.17 -27.14 23.11
C PRO A 727 1.91 -28.20 24.19
N LYS A 728 0.67 -28.70 24.25
CA LYS A 728 0.19 -29.59 25.33
C LYS A 728 0.92 -30.93 25.40
N ASN A 729 1.36 -31.45 24.26
CA ASN A 729 2.00 -32.76 24.11
C ASN A 729 3.53 -32.69 24.13
N ALA A 730 4.14 -31.51 24.35
CA ALA A 730 5.58 -31.42 24.49
C ALA A 730 6.04 -31.85 25.89
N ILE A 731 7.18 -32.55 25.92
CA ILE A 731 7.90 -32.83 27.16
C ILE A 731 8.92 -31.71 27.38
N PHE A 732 8.84 -31.04 28.52
CA PHE A 732 9.77 -29.96 28.89
C PHE A 732 10.91 -30.50 29.77
N ARG A 733 12.15 -30.17 29.42
CA ARG A 733 13.36 -30.50 30.20
C ARG A 733 14.37 -29.36 30.14
N THR A 734 15.07 -29.12 31.24
CA THR A 734 16.13 -28.12 31.29
C THR A 734 17.43 -28.67 30.71
N VAL A 735 17.98 -28.01 29.69
CA VAL A 735 19.30 -28.30 29.11
C VAL A 735 20.14 -27.04 29.17
N ASN A 736 21.30 -27.12 29.85
CA ASN A 736 22.21 -25.98 30.03
C ASN A 736 21.51 -24.71 30.57
N GLY A 737 20.58 -24.87 31.52
CA GLY A 737 19.83 -23.77 32.13
C GLY A 737 18.70 -23.18 31.27
N ILE A 738 18.38 -23.78 30.12
CA ILE A 738 17.26 -23.38 29.26
C ILE A 738 16.21 -24.48 29.28
N GLU A 739 14.95 -24.13 29.52
CA GLU A 739 13.82 -25.05 29.39
C GLU A 739 13.54 -25.32 27.90
N GLU A 740 13.81 -26.55 27.47
CA GLU A 740 13.63 -27.01 26.09
C GLU A 740 12.36 -27.85 25.98
N ALA A 741 11.67 -27.71 24.85
CA ALA A 741 10.55 -28.58 24.48
C ALA A 741 11.07 -29.74 23.63
N PHE A 742 10.56 -30.95 23.88
CA PHE A 742 10.87 -32.16 23.14
C PHE A 742 9.58 -32.82 22.65
N ARG A 743 9.66 -33.46 21.48
CA ARG A 743 8.63 -34.44 21.07
C ARG A 743 8.75 -35.64 22.00
N PRO A 744 7.63 -36.28 22.39
CA PRO A 744 7.68 -37.51 23.17
C PRO A 744 8.64 -38.55 22.56
N GLY A 745 9.57 -39.06 23.36
CA GLY A 745 10.58 -40.05 22.96
C GLY A 745 11.85 -39.47 22.34
N THR A 746 11.95 -38.15 22.19
CA THR A 746 13.15 -37.44 21.70
C THR A 746 13.89 -36.67 22.79
N GLU A 747 13.35 -36.65 24.01
CA GLU A 747 14.01 -36.05 25.15
C GLU A 747 15.36 -36.72 25.40
N ARG A 748 16.40 -35.90 25.60
CA ARG A 748 17.70 -36.42 26.02
C ARG A 748 17.50 -37.09 27.37
N GLN A 749 17.68 -38.41 27.45
CA GLN A 749 17.87 -39.07 28.73
C GLN A 749 19.08 -38.42 29.38
N LEU A 750 18.85 -37.63 30.43
CA LEU A 750 19.92 -37.21 31.30
C LEU A 750 20.50 -38.50 31.85
N ARG A 751 21.70 -38.91 31.39
CA ARG A 751 22.54 -39.76 32.22
C ARG A 751 22.68 -38.98 33.51
N GLU A 752 22.16 -39.52 34.61
CA GLU A 752 22.55 -39.08 35.95
C GLU A 752 24.06 -38.88 35.90
N GLU A 753 24.51 -37.64 36.12
CA GLU A 753 25.93 -37.40 36.36
C GLU A 753 26.29 -38.35 37.51
N ALA A 754 27.19 -39.30 37.26
CA ALA A 754 27.80 -40.06 38.34
C ALA A 754 28.27 -39.04 39.38
N PRO A 755 27.95 -39.22 40.67
CA PRO A 755 28.22 -38.21 41.68
C PRO A 755 29.69 -37.81 41.57
N ARG A 756 29.95 -36.52 41.35
CA ARG A 756 31.31 -36.00 41.36
C ARG A 756 31.91 -36.38 42.71
N PRO A 757 33.08 -37.03 42.77
CA PRO A 757 33.71 -37.32 44.04
C PRO A 757 33.87 -35.99 44.79
N ALA A 758 33.34 -35.94 46.01
CA ALA A 758 33.36 -34.73 46.82
C ALA A 758 34.80 -34.22 46.91
N ALA A 759 35.00 -32.92 46.67
CA ALA A 759 36.26 -32.29 46.97
C ALA A 759 36.50 -32.45 48.48
N PRO A 760 37.65 -32.99 48.91
CA PRO A 760 37.87 -33.25 50.32
C PRO A 760 37.94 -31.92 51.09
N GLU A 761 36.97 -31.70 51.96
CA GLU A 761 36.93 -30.55 52.86
C GLU A 761 37.80 -30.84 54.09
N GLY A 762 39.06 -30.41 54.04
CA GLY A 762 40.00 -30.50 55.15
C GLY A 762 41.46 -30.40 54.68
N PRO A 763 42.41 -30.06 55.58
CA PRO A 763 43.82 -29.98 55.23
C PRO A 763 44.30 -31.32 54.65
N GLN A 764 44.68 -31.29 53.38
CA GLN A 764 45.20 -32.45 52.65
C GLN A 764 46.64 -32.71 53.09
N ASN A 765 47.00 -33.97 53.34
CA ASN A 765 48.39 -34.34 53.52
C ASN A 765 49.17 -34.05 52.22
N TYR A 766 50.23 -33.25 52.32
CA TYR A 766 51.06 -32.81 51.19
C TYR A 766 51.58 -33.98 50.32
N TYR A 767 51.87 -35.12 50.93
CA TYR A 767 52.35 -36.30 50.21
C TYR A 767 51.26 -37.00 49.37
N ASP A 768 49.98 -36.93 49.79
CA ASP A 768 48.85 -37.52 49.05
C ASP A 768 48.40 -36.67 47.85
N VAL A 769 48.74 -35.37 47.88
CA VAL A 769 48.52 -34.44 46.75
C VAL A 769 49.57 -34.71 45.67
N ILE A 770 50.84 -34.81 46.05
CA ILE A 770 51.93 -35.09 45.10
C ILE A 770 51.79 -36.48 44.48
N ARG A 771 51.39 -37.50 45.27
CA ARG A 771 51.16 -38.85 44.72
C ARG A 771 50.07 -38.85 43.65
N ARG A 772 48.95 -38.15 43.87
CA ARG A 772 47.86 -38.03 42.89
C ARG A 772 48.25 -37.25 41.64
N GLU A 773 49.06 -36.21 41.78
CA GLU A 773 49.57 -35.47 40.61
C GLU A 773 50.55 -36.29 39.77
N GLN A 774 51.32 -37.18 40.39
CA GLN A 774 52.22 -38.11 39.70
C GLN A 774 51.47 -39.28 39.04
N GLU A 775 50.41 -39.79 39.68
CA GLU A 775 49.49 -40.80 39.11
C GLU A 775 48.70 -40.23 37.92
N ALA A 776 48.29 -38.95 37.97
CA ALA A 776 47.60 -38.29 36.87
C ALA A 776 48.50 -38.00 35.65
N LYS A 777 49.80 -37.80 35.87
CA LYS A 777 50.78 -37.59 34.78
C LYS A 777 51.26 -38.87 34.11
N SER A 778 51.02 -40.04 34.70
CA SER A 778 51.48 -41.35 34.20
C SER A 778 50.43 -42.11 33.37
N GLN A 779 49.20 -41.61 33.26
CA GLN A 779 48.17 -42.17 32.38
C GLN A 779 48.27 -41.58 30.96
N ALA A 780 48.87 -42.32 30.03
CA ALA A 780 48.77 -42.04 28.60
C ALA A 780 47.32 -42.23 28.11
N PRO A 781 46.83 -41.44 27.12
CA PRO A 781 45.48 -41.62 26.59
C PRO A 781 45.35 -42.96 25.88
N ALA A 782 44.31 -43.72 26.22
CA ALA A 782 43.97 -44.98 25.56
C ALA A 782 43.60 -44.75 24.09
N PRO A 783 43.90 -45.72 23.18
CA PRO A 783 43.54 -45.59 21.77
C PRO A 783 42.02 -45.56 21.57
N VAL A 784 41.57 -44.65 20.70
CA VAL A 784 40.16 -44.46 20.33
C VAL A 784 39.66 -45.68 19.56
N ALA A 785 38.61 -46.34 20.07
CA ALA A 785 37.93 -47.44 19.38
C ALA A 785 37.21 -46.96 18.10
N PRO A 786 37.13 -47.80 17.05
CA PRO A 786 36.45 -47.44 15.81
C PRO A 786 34.92 -47.29 16.02
N PRO A 787 34.25 -46.48 15.18
CA PRO A 787 32.81 -46.21 15.32
C PRO A 787 31.96 -47.45 15.03
N PRO A 788 30.81 -47.63 15.72
CA PRO A 788 29.92 -48.76 15.50
C PRO A 788 29.20 -48.67 14.15
N VAL A 789 29.01 -49.84 13.53
CA VAL A 789 28.24 -50.04 12.29
C VAL A 789 26.75 -49.76 12.56
N ALA A 790 26.10 -49.03 11.65
CA ALA A 790 24.69 -48.65 11.75
C ALA A 790 23.76 -49.89 11.63
N PRO A 791 22.70 -49.99 12.46
CA PRO A 791 21.69 -51.05 12.32
C PRO A 791 20.77 -50.79 11.11
N PRO A 792 20.14 -51.84 10.54
CA PRO A 792 19.26 -51.71 9.39
C PRO A 792 17.97 -50.94 9.74
N PRO A 793 17.36 -50.24 8.77
CA PRO A 793 16.20 -49.38 9.00
C PRO A 793 14.95 -50.19 9.36
N PRO A 794 14.10 -49.70 10.28
CA PRO A 794 12.84 -50.35 10.63
C PRO A 794 11.81 -50.25 9.49
N LYS A 795 10.97 -51.27 9.35
CA LYS A 795 9.89 -51.34 8.36
C LYS A 795 8.83 -50.26 8.64
N LYS A 796 8.42 -49.54 7.59
CA LYS A 796 7.35 -48.52 7.62
C LYS A 796 6.03 -49.15 8.07
N GLN A 797 5.43 -48.60 9.13
CA GLN A 797 4.01 -48.82 9.44
C GLN A 797 3.14 -47.80 8.70
N PRO A 798 1.87 -48.12 8.37
CA PRO A 798 0.95 -47.19 7.73
C PRO A 798 0.58 -46.03 8.66
N ALA A 799 0.29 -44.87 8.08
CA ALA A 799 -0.09 -43.66 8.81
C ALA A 799 -1.38 -43.87 9.61
N GLU A 800 -1.34 -43.57 10.92
CA GLU A 800 -2.52 -43.52 11.77
C GLU A 800 -3.41 -42.33 11.41
N ASP A 801 -4.73 -42.59 11.43
CA ASP A 801 -5.78 -41.60 11.28
C ASP A 801 -5.88 -40.76 12.56
N LEU A 802 -5.64 -39.45 12.43
CA LEU A 802 -5.56 -38.47 13.53
C LEU A 802 -6.84 -37.63 13.65
N SER A 803 -7.97 -38.15 13.18
CA SER A 803 -9.27 -37.45 13.23
C SER A 803 -9.75 -37.12 14.64
N ASP A 804 -9.23 -37.79 15.68
CA ASP A 804 -9.69 -37.64 17.06
C ASP A 804 -8.85 -36.65 17.94
N LEU A 805 -7.96 -35.83 17.34
CA LEU A 805 -7.05 -34.91 18.08
C LEU A 805 -7.51 -33.43 18.20
N TYR A 806 -8.79 -33.12 18.00
CA TYR A 806 -9.30 -31.73 18.13
C TYR A 806 -10.28 -31.54 19.28
#